data_AF-A0A7G2F9P0-F1
#
_entry.id   AF-A0A7G2F9P0-F1
#
_cell.length_a   1.000
_cell.length_b   1.000
_cell.length_c   1.000
_cell.angle_alpha   90.00
_cell.angle_beta   90.00
_cell.angle_gamma   90.00
#
_symmetry.space_group_name_H-M   'P 1'
#
loop_
_entity.id
_entity.type
_entity.pdbx_description
1 polymer ?
#
loop_
_entity_poly.entity_id
_entity_poly.type
_entity_poly.pdbx_seq_one_letter_code
_entity_poly.pdbx_strand_id
1 'polypeptide(L)'
;MKIKIMSKTHVKPTKPVLGKKQFHLTTFDLPYLAFYYNQKFLLYKFQNLLDLEEPTFQNEVVENLKDGLGLVLEDFYQLAGKLAKDDEGVFRVEYDAEDSEINGVEFSVAHAADVTVDDLTAEDGTAKFKELVPYNGILNLEGLSRPLLAVQVTKLKDGLAMGLAFNHAVLDGTSTWHFMSSWAEICRGAQSISTQPFLDRSKARDTRVKLDLTAPKDPNETSNGEDAANPTVEPPQLVEKIFRFSDFAVHTIKSRANSVIPSDSSKPFSTFQSLTSHIWRHVTLARGLKPEDITIFTVFADCRRRVDPPMPEEYFGNLIQAIFTGTAAGLLAAHGPEFGASVIQKAIAAHDASVIDARNDEWEKSPKIFQFKDAGVNCVAVGSSPRFRVYEVDFGFGKPETVRSGSNNRFNGMMYLYQGKAGGISIDVEITLEASVMEKLVKSKESRELHQWRNLNLLLQNSSAFTESFSSVVTTTKDLSLEDERKRKTFTVSYLIDSLGLTTKLAESISMKANFDEKGNPDSVLKLLRSYGFKDSQISSIISTYPRFLIENPEKTLRAKLHFLKLNGASSSELTEIVSKVPKILGKRGGKWISHYYDYVKEILQDQDSSSSSSKRKQTNRNRNVSVLRKLGVPQRLLLNLLISRAKPVCGKERFEESVKKIVEMGFDPKSPKFVNALYVFYELSDKTIEEKVNAYIRLGLSVNEVWAVFKKWPFSLKYSEKNIIQKFETLKRVGLTKEEVCLVVKKYPECVGTSEEKIVKSVKTFLELGFTKDEVLMIIKRHPQCIGLAADSVKKKTEFLVKTMGWPLKVVASTPIVLGFSLEKFVLPRCNVIKALMSNGLIGEMPAISSVLTSPKLKFLKLFVEKHQDVLPELNSIFTGDSILINKIAL
;
A
#
# COMPACT_ATOMS: atom_id res chain seq x y z
N MET A 1 -16.85 -28.59 5.09
CA MET A 1 -16.78 -28.62 3.61
C MET A 1 -17.30 -30.01 3.19
N LYS A 2 -17.11 -30.52 1.97
CA LYS A 2 -17.35 -31.93 1.67
C LYS A 2 -16.09 -32.54 1.08
N ILE A 3 -15.27 -33.13 1.95
CA ILE A 3 -14.10 -33.91 1.56
C ILE A 3 -14.44 -35.39 1.65
N LYS A 4 -14.15 -36.13 0.59
CA LYS A 4 -14.21 -37.60 0.57
C LYS A 4 -12.79 -38.13 0.46
N ILE A 5 -12.31 -38.84 1.49
CA ILE A 5 -11.08 -39.63 1.38
C ILE A 5 -11.37 -40.78 0.41
N MET A 6 -10.51 -40.95 -0.58
CA MET A 6 -10.61 -41.95 -1.64
C MET A 6 -9.70 -43.14 -1.35
N SER A 7 -8.51 -42.90 -0.79
CA SER A 7 -7.59 -43.94 -0.31
C SER A 7 -6.70 -43.42 0.83
N LYS A 8 -6.21 -44.34 1.65
CA LYS A 8 -5.06 -44.13 2.54
C LYS A 8 -4.09 -45.29 2.29
N THR A 9 -2.82 -44.95 2.13
CA THR A 9 -1.71 -45.84 1.78
C THR A 9 -0.48 -45.43 2.59
N HIS A 10 0.61 -46.21 2.52
CA HIS A 10 1.89 -45.82 3.07
C HIS A 10 2.98 -45.85 1.98
N VAL A 11 3.97 -44.96 2.10
CA VAL A 11 5.12 -44.89 1.19
C VAL A 11 6.41 -45.13 1.99
N LYS A 12 7.20 -46.11 1.56
CA LYS A 12 8.53 -46.45 2.08
C LYS A 12 9.62 -45.96 1.09
N PRO A 13 10.90 -45.87 1.51
CA PRO A 13 12.04 -45.69 0.60
C PRO A 13 12.00 -46.69 -0.57
N THR A 14 12.21 -46.21 -1.81
CA THR A 14 12.09 -47.04 -3.03
C THR A 14 13.14 -48.14 -3.08
N LYS A 15 14.39 -47.84 -2.71
CA LYS A 15 15.39 -48.84 -2.31
C LYS A 15 15.36 -48.97 -0.78
N PRO A 16 15.33 -50.20 -0.21
CA PRO A 16 15.40 -50.38 1.23
C PRO A 16 16.76 -49.91 1.76
N VAL A 17 16.75 -49.03 2.76
CA VAL A 17 17.99 -48.55 3.38
C VAL A 17 18.60 -49.67 4.22
N LEU A 18 19.70 -50.26 3.72
CA LEU A 18 20.23 -51.54 4.19
C LEU A 18 20.66 -51.52 5.66
N GLY A 19 20.03 -52.39 6.46
CA GLY A 19 20.29 -52.60 7.88
C GLY A 19 19.78 -51.47 8.78
N LYS A 20 19.15 -51.86 9.90
CA LYS A 20 18.55 -50.96 10.90
C LYS A 20 19.31 -49.65 11.11
N LYS A 21 18.63 -48.52 10.91
CA LYS A 21 19.12 -47.16 11.18
C LYS A 21 18.44 -46.61 12.41
N GLN A 22 19.19 -45.90 13.24
CA GLN A 22 18.62 -45.21 14.40
C GLN A 22 19.47 -44.00 14.80
N PHE A 23 18.83 -43.02 15.41
CA PHE A 23 19.50 -41.89 16.06
C PHE A 23 18.70 -41.45 17.29
N HIS A 24 19.40 -41.09 18.36
CA HIS A 24 18.80 -40.54 19.57
C HIS A 24 18.33 -39.10 19.32
N LEU A 25 17.22 -38.70 19.93
CA LEU A 25 16.76 -37.32 19.88
C LEU A 25 17.67 -36.44 20.74
N THR A 26 18.18 -35.36 20.14
CA THR A 26 19.09 -34.42 20.82
C THR A 26 18.35 -33.48 21.77
N THR A 27 19.08 -32.76 22.62
CA THR A 27 18.56 -31.67 23.47
C THR A 27 17.78 -30.59 22.69
N PHE A 28 18.05 -30.42 21.39
CA PHE A 28 17.28 -29.52 20.51
C PHE A 28 15.98 -30.14 19.96
N ASP A 29 15.91 -31.48 19.87
CA ASP A 29 14.75 -32.23 19.37
C ASP A 29 13.70 -32.50 20.47
N LEU A 30 14.18 -32.91 21.66
CA LEU A 30 13.35 -33.41 22.77
C LEU A 30 12.25 -32.43 23.26
N PRO A 31 12.45 -31.10 23.34
CA PRO A 31 11.40 -30.16 23.75
C PRO A 31 10.12 -30.22 22.89
N TYR A 32 10.25 -30.64 21.63
CA TYR A 32 9.14 -30.68 20.68
C TYR A 32 8.25 -31.91 20.82
N LEU A 33 8.58 -32.89 21.68
CA LEU A 33 7.75 -34.09 21.91
C LEU A 33 6.34 -33.78 22.45
N ALA A 34 6.18 -32.70 23.24
CA ALA A 34 4.88 -32.24 23.76
C ALA A 34 4.21 -31.15 22.91
N PHE A 35 4.73 -30.87 21.71
CA PHE A 35 4.04 -30.05 20.71
C PHE A 35 3.13 -30.94 19.85
N TYR A 36 2.16 -30.34 19.17
CA TYR A 36 1.42 -31.04 18.12
C TYR A 36 2.27 -31.17 16.84
N TYR A 37 1.90 -32.10 15.96
CA TYR A 37 2.55 -32.26 14.64
C TYR A 37 2.60 -30.93 13.88
N ASN A 38 3.75 -30.61 13.30
CA ASN A 38 4.02 -29.37 12.58
C ASN A 38 3.32 -29.39 11.20
N GLN A 39 2.18 -28.71 11.12
CA GLN A 39 1.33 -28.72 9.93
C GLN A 39 1.76 -27.71 8.87
N LYS A 40 1.78 -28.14 7.61
CA LYS A 40 2.03 -27.29 6.42
C LYS A 40 0.92 -27.50 5.40
N PHE A 41 0.62 -26.46 4.63
CA PHE A 41 -0.44 -26.49 3.63
C PHE A 41 -0.02 -25.70 2.39
N LEU A 42 -0.12 -26.33 1.22
CA LEU A 42 0.25 -25.78 -0.08
C LEU A 42 -0.94 -25.92 -1.04
N LEU A 43 -1.23 -24.85 -1.77
CA LEU A 43 -2.26 -24.81 -2.82
C LEU A 43 -1.59 -24.66 -4.19
N TYR A 44 -2.03 -25.43 -5.17
CA TYR A 44 -1.57 -25.37 -6.57
C TYR A 44 -2.79 -25.27 -7.49
N LYS A 45 -2.74 -24.40 -8.50
CA LYS A 45 -3.82 -24.18 -9.47
C LYS A 45 -3.35 -24.67 -10.84
N PHE A 46 -4.04 -25.66 -11.38
CA PHE A 46 -3.59 -26.33 -12.60
C PHE A 46 -4.00 -25.50 -13.82
N GLN A 47 -3.05 -25.28 -14.74
CA GLN A 47 -3.31 -24.56 -16.00
C GLN A 47 -3.89 -25.49 -17.07
N ASN A 48 -3.53 -26.78 -17.01
CA ASN A 48 -4.14 -27.83 -17.80
C ASN A 48 -5.21 -28.52 -16.94
N LEU A 49 -6.46 -28.54 -17.42
CA LEU A 49 -7.54 -29.21 -16.69
C LEU A 49 -7.61 -30.72 -16.97
N LEU A 50 -6.85 -31.22 -17.95
CA LEU A 50 -6.70 -32.66 -18.19
C LEU A 50 -6.01 -33.35 -17.00
N ASP A 51 -5.10 -32.65 -16.31
CA ASP A 51 -4.45 -33.06 -15.06
C ASP A 51 -5.46 -33.32 -13.91
N LEU A 52 -6.72 -32.89 -14.07
CA LEU A 52 -7.84 -33.12 -13.14
C LEU A 52 -8.84 -34.18 -13.64
N GLU A 53 -8.67 -34.77 -14.82
CA GLU A 53 -9.43 -35.96 -15.18
C GLU A 53 -9.02 -37.13 -14.27
N GLU A 54 -9.96 -38.00 -13.89
CA GLU A 54 -9.71 -39.08 -12.91
C GLU A 54 -8.48 -39.97 -13.22
N PRO A 55 -8.28 -40.52 -14.43
CA PRO A 55 -7.11 -41.34 -14.72
C PRO A 55 -5.80 -40.53 -14.70
N THR A 56 -5.80 -39.31 -15.23
CA THR A 56 -4.62 -38.43 -15.28
C THR A 56 -4.20 -37.98 -13.89
N PHE A 57 -5.16 -37.54 -13.07
CA PHE A 57 -4.89 -37.12 -11.70
C PHE A 57 -4.33 -38.29 -10.86
N GLN A 58 -4.86 -39.50 -11.02
CA GLN A 58 -4.32 -40.65 -10.31
C GLN A 58 -2.91 -41.00 -10.80
N ASN A 59 -2.74 -41.19 -12.11
CA ASN A 59 -1.51 -41.77 -12.66
C ASN A 59 -0.35 -40.76 -12.78
N GLU A 60 -0.61 -39.52 -13.18
CA GLU A 60 0.42 -38.51 -13.50
C GLU A 60 0.68 -37.53 -12.33
N VAL A 61 -0.32 -37.32 -11.45
CA VAL A 61 -0.18 -36.44 -10.27
C VAL A 61 0.03 -37.25 -9.00
N VAL A 62 -0.86 -38.19 -8.67
CA VAL A 62 -0.81 -38.91 -7.40
C VAL A 62 0.32 -39.94 -7.36
N GLU A 63 0.48 -40.81 -8.37
CA GLU A 63 1.58 -41.79 -8.35
C GLU A 63 2.96 -41.10 -8.51
N ASN A 64 3.13 -40.09 -9.38
CA ASN A 64 4.39 -39.32 -9.45
C ASN A 64 4.79 -38.68 -8.10
N LEU A 65 3.80 -38.17 -7.33
CA LEU A 65 4.05 -37.67 -5.98
C LEU A 65 4.49 -38.79 -5.02
N LYS A 66 3.93 -40.01 -5.12
CA LYS A 66 4.36 -41.17 -4.31
C LYS A 66 5.71 -41.73 -4.73
N ASP A 67 5.98 -41.89 -6.02
CA ASP A 67 7.24 -42.44 -6.53
C ASP A 67 8.40 -41.51 -6.21
N GLY A 68 8.21 -40.21 -6.41
CA GLY A 68 9.18 -39.21 -5.98
C GLY A 68 9.32 -39.11 -4.46
N LEU A 69 8.27 -39.41 -3.69
CA LEU A 69 8.33 -39.51 -2.22
C LEU A 69 9.12 -40.75 -1.79
N GLY A 70 8.91 -41.90 -2.43
CA GLY A 70 9.68 -43.12 -2.16
C GLY A 70 11.16 -42.94 -2.47
N LEU A 71 11.49 -42.29 -3.59
CA LEU A 71 12.89 -42.07 -3.98
C LEU A 71 13.60 -41.05 -3.07
N VAL A 72 12.96 -39.91 -2.73
CA VAL A 72 13.57 -38.93 -1.78
C VAL A 72 13.69 -39.49 -0.35
N LEU A 73 12.85 -40.44 0.05
CA LEU A 73 12.95 -41.10 1.35
C LEU A 73 14.17 -42.04 1.47
N GLU A 74 14.92 -42.30 0.39
CA GLU A 74 16.23 -42.97 0.49
C GLU A 74 17.26 -42.07 1.23
N ASP A 75 17.30 -40.77 0.90
CA ASP A 75 18.16 -39.78 1.56
C ASP A 75 17.57 -39.32 2.92
N PHE A 76 16.24 -39.24 3.02
CA PHE A 76 15.49 -38.70 4.18
C PHE A 76 14.71 -39.77 4.98
N TYR A 77 15.27 -40.98 5.11
CA TYR A 77 14.61 -42.16 5.68
C TYR A 77 14.03 -41.97 7.09
N GLN A 78 14.48 -40.96 7.85
CA GLN A 78 14.00 -40.65 9.19
C GLN A 78 12.50 -40.29 9.19
N LEU A 79 11.98 -39.76 8.09
CA LEU A 79 10.56 -39.42 7.93
C LEU A 79 9.67 -40.67 7.70
N ALA A 80 10.25 -41.77 7.20
CA ALA A 80 9.60 -43.07 7.08
C ALA A 80 9.78 -43.97 8.32
N GLY A 81 10.53 -43.50 9.32
CA GLY A 81 10.77 -44.20 10.57
C GLY A 81 9.62 -44.11 11.59
N LYS A 82 9.91 -44.56 12.81
CA LYS A 82 9.02 -44.57 13.98
C LYS A 82 9.77 -44.01 15.21
N LEU A 83 9.05 -43.37 16.14
CA LEU A 83 9.64 -42.95 17.42
C LEU A 83 9.69 -44.16 18.36
N ALA A 84 10.77 -44.28 19.14
CA ALA A 84 10.98 -45.36 20.10
C ALA A 84 11.64 -44.86 21.39
N LYS A 85 11.68 -45.71 22.42
CA LYS A 85 12.56 -45.57 23.60
C LYS A 85 13.53 -46.75 23.67
N ASP A 86 14.71 -46.56 24.22
CA ASP A 86 15.65 -47.65 24.57
C ASP A 86 15.42 -48.16 26.00
N ASP A 87 16.22 -49.15 26.41
CA ASP A 87 16.11 -49.81 27.71
C ASP A 87 16.38 -48.84 28.88
N GLU A 88 17.18 -47.78 28.65
CA GLU A 88 17.32 -46.68 29.61
C GLU A 88 16.14 -45.69 29.60
N GLY A 89 15.32 -45.66 28.54
CA GLY A 89 14.16 -44.79 28.38
C GLY A 89 14.46 -43.46 27.66
N VAL A 90 15.56 -43.38 26.91
CA VAL A 90 15.91 -42.24 26.04
C VAL A 90 15.16 -42.37 24.72
N PHE A 91 14.65 -41.26 24.20
CA PHE A 91 13.93 -41.25 22.92
C PHE A 91 14.89 -41.35 21.73
N ARG A 92 14.56 -42.21 20.76
CA ARG A 92 15.23 -42.32 19.46
C ARG A 92 14.22 -42.43 18.32
N VAL A 93 14.65 -42.15 17.10
CA VAL A 93 13.93 -42.57 15.89
C VAL A 93 14.62 -43.80 15.32
N GLU A 94 13.82 -44.76 14.88
CA GLU A 94 14.28 -45.97 14.20
C GLU A 94 13.69 -46.04 12.79
N TYR A 95 14.50 -46.53 11.85
CA TYR A 95 14.04 -47.01 10.56
C TYR A 95 14.65 -48.39 10.32
N ASP A 96 13.79 -49.35 10.01
CA ASP A 96 14.17 -50.67 9.52
C ASP A 96 13.24 -51.01 8.34
N ALA A 97 13.80 -51.61 7.30
CA ALA A 97 13.03 -52.02 6.13
C ALA A 97 12.28 -53.34 6.39
N GLU A 98 12.80 -54.19 7.27
CA GLU A 98 12.28 -55.53 7.58
C GLU A 98 11.23 -55.51 8.71
N ASP A 99 11.17 -54.43 9.51
CA ASP A 99 10.15 -54.25 10.54
C ASP A 99 8.76 -53.95 9.94
N SER A 100 7.80 -54.81 10.23
CA SER A 100 6.39 -54.68 9.81
C SER A 100 5.65 -53.54 10.49
N GLU A 101 6.10 -53.11 11.68
CA GLU A 101 5.51 -51.99 12.42
C GLU A 101 5.90 -50.63 11.84
N ILE A 102 7.05 -50.54 11.17
CA ILE A 102 7.54 -49.34 10.51
C ILE A 102 6.87 -49.26 9.14
N ASN A 103 5.69 -48.64 9.10
CA ASN A 103 4.84 -48.59 7.90
C ASN A 103 5.36 -47.63 6.82
N GLY A 104 6.19 -46.64 7.18
CA GLY A 104 6.58 -45.54 6.29
C GLY A 104 5.72 -44.30 6.47
N VAL A 105 5.73 -43.41 5.48
CA VAL A 105 4.96 -42.15 5.46
C VAL A 105 3.49 -42.43 5.17
N GLU A 106 2.55 -41.87 5.95
CA GLU A 106 1.13 -41.95 5.62
C GLU A 106 0.80 -41.07 4.40
N PHE A 107 0.19 -41.65 3.37
CA PHE A 107 -0.20 -40.94 2.16
C PHE A 107 -1.69 -41.16 1.86
N SER A 108 -2.49 -40.10 1.98
CA SER A 108 -3.94 -40.10 1.78
C SER A 108 -4.34 -39.31 0.54
N VAL A 109 -5.25 -39.84 -0.27
CA VAL A 109 -5.85 -39.16 -1.43
C VAL A 109 -7.30 -38.81 -1.11
N ALA A 110 -7.72 -37.58 -1.39
CA ALA A 110 -9.08 -37.12 -1.11
C ALA A 110 -9.63 -36.19 -2.20
N HIS A 111 -10.94 -36.12 -2.38
CA HIS A 111 -11.60 -35.23 -3.36
C HIS A 111 -12.50 -34.20 -2.66
N ALA A 112 -12.47 -32.96 -3.15
CA ALA A 112 -13.31 -31.83 -2.70
C ALA A 112 -13.89 -31.08 -3.93
N ALA A 113 -14.74 -31.77 -4.71
CA ALA A 113 -15.21 -31.33 -6.03
C ALA A 113 -15.94 -29.98 -6.07
N ASP A 114 -16.53 -29.54 -4.96
CA ASP A 114 -17.27 -28.27 -4.86
C ASP A 114 -16.36 -27.05 -4.54
N VAL A 115 -15.04 -27.23 -4.43
CA VAL A 115 -14.11 -26.22 -3.88
C VAL A 115 -13.00 -25.88 -4.87
N THR A 116 -12.72 -24.58 -5.03
CA THR A 116 -11.62 -24.06 -5.85
C THR A 116 -10.40 -23.65 -5.04
N VAL A 117 -9.25 -23.50 -5.71
CA VAL A 117 -8.04 -22.88 -5.15
C VAL A 117 -8.32 -21.43 -4.73
N ASP A 118 -9.16 -20.71 -5.46
CA ASP A 118 -9.51 -19.33 -5.13
C ASP A 118 -10.34 -19.24 -3.85
N ASP A 119 -11.27 -20.18 -3.61
CA ASP A 119 -12.05 -20.26 -2.35
C ASP A 119 -11.15 -20.43 -1.12
N LEU A 120 -10.11 -21.26 -1.23
CA LEU A 120 -9.17 -21.55 -0.14
C LEU A 120 -8.10 -20.46 0.00
N THR A 121 -7.69 -19.83 -1.09
CA THR A 121 -6.78 -18.66 -1.11
C THR A 121 -7.46 -17.40 -0.55
N ALA A 122 -8.79 -17.31 -0.67
CA ALA A 122 -9.60 -16.24 -0.12
C ALA A 122 -9.76 -16.30 1.42
N GLU A 123 -9.32 -17.36 2.10
CA GLU A 123 -9.47 -17.53 3.55
C GLU A 123 -8.34 -16.96 4.41
N ASP A 124 -8.71 -16.23 5.47
CA ASP A 124 -7.75 -15.73 6.46
C ASP A 124 -7.35 -16.81 7.48
N GLY A 125 -8.29 -17.67 7.91
CA GLY A 125 -8.07 -18.63 9.01
C GLY A 125 -8.05 -20.10 8.58
N THR A 126 -7.37 -20.94 9.36
CA THR A 126 -7.14 -22.37 9.10
C THR A 126 -8.35 -23.27 9.37
N ALA A 127 -9.50 -22.73 9.80
CA ALA A 127 -10.67 -23.52 10.16
C ALA A 127 -11.15 -24.47 9.05
N LYS A 128 -11.16 -24.02 7.79
CA LYS A 128 -11.47 -24.87 6.62
C LYS A 128 -10.32 -25.84 6.26
N PHE A 129 -9.09 -25.54 6.65
CA PHE A 129 -7.92 -26.38 6.34
C PHE A 129 -7.84 -27.62 7.25
N LYS A 130 -8.60 -27.69 8.35
CA LYS A 130 -8.65 -28.87 9.23
C LYS A 130 -9.07 -30.17 8.51
N GLU A 131 -9.99 -30.08 7.54
CA GLU A 131 -10.38 -31.24 6.70
C GLU A 131 -9.32 -31.57 5.61
N LEU A 132 -8.41 -30.63 5.31
CA LEU A 132 -7.43 -30.70 4.20
C LEU A 132 -6.01 -31.10 4.65
N VAL A 133 -5.73 -31.03 5.95
CA VAL A 133 -4.39 -31.25 6.52
C VAL A 133 -4.48 -32.36 7.58
N PRO A 134 -3.62 -33.39 7.51
CA PRO A 134 -3.70 -34.51 8.46
C PRO A 134 -3.29 -34.10 9.88
N TYR A 135 -3.61 -34.98 10.84
CA TYR A 135 -3.09 -34.98 12.21
C TYR A 135 -3.32 -33.66 12.99
N ASN A 136 -4.50 -33.06 12.85
CA ASN A 136 -4.94 -31.94 13.71
C ASN A 136 -5.08 -32.41 15.17
N GLY A 137 -4.48 -31.70 16.12
CA GLY A 137 -4.53 -32.03 17.55
C GLY A 137 -3.76 -33.31 17.96
N ILE A 138 -2.97 -33.89 17.06
CA ILE A 138 -2.14 -35.08 17.32
C ILE A 138 -0.77 -34.65 17.87
N LEU A 139 -0.36 -35.19 19.01
CA LEU A 139 0.90 -34.87 19.69
C LEU A 139 2.08 -35.58 19.03
N ASN A 140 3.26 -34.94 19.02
CA ASN A 140 4.49 -35.54 18.49
C ASN A 140 4.88 -36.84 19.24
N LEU A 141 4.50 -36.96 20.52
CA LEU A 141 4.64 -38.20 21.29
C LEU A 141 3.83 -39.38 20.74
N GLU A 142 2.74 -39.14 19.99
CA GLU A 142 2.01 -40.22 19.29
C GLU A 142 2.81 -40.83 18.13
N GLY A 143 3.97 -40.27 17.77
CA GLY A 143 4.93 -40.91 16.85
C GLY A 143 5.46 -42.27 17.35
N LEU A 144 5.21 -42.63 18.61
CA LEU A 144 5.43 -43.99 19.15
C LEU A 144 4.52 -45.05 18.49
N SER A 145 3.38 -44.63 17.93
CA SER A 145 2.37 -45.51 17.31
C SER A 145 1.81 -44.97 15.98
N ARG A 146 2.33 -43.84 15.48
CA ARG A 146 1.96 -43.21 14.20
C ARG A 146 3.18 -42.90 13.34
N PRO A 147 3.04 -42.87 12.00
CA PRO A 147 4.02 -42.31 11.08
C PRO A 147 4.56 -40.94 11.49
N LEU A 148 5.86 -40.72 11.27
CA LEU A 148 6.53 -39.45 11.58
C LEU A 148 6.24 -38.34 10.54
N LEU A 149 5.71 -38.71 9.37
CA LEU A 149 5.13 -37.81 8.38
C LEU A 149 3.79 -38.37 7.90
N ALA A 150 2.81 -37.48 7.73
CA ALA A 150 1.57 -37.74 7.01
C ALA A 150 1.32 -36.68 5.93
N VAL A 151 0.87 -37.11 4.76
CA VAL A 151 0.56 -36.30 3.58
C VAL A 151 -0.88 -36.57 3.15
N GLN A 152 -1.64 -35.50 2.88
CA GLN A 152 -2.96 -35.57 2.26
C GLN A 152 -2.96 -34.76 0.96
N VAL A 153 -3.16 -35.46 -0.16
CA VAL A 153 -3.26 -34.91 -1.52
C VAL A 153 -4.76 -34.79 -1.86
N THR A 154 -5.30 -33.57 -1.77
CA THR A 154 -6.73 -33.31 -1.99
C THR A 154 -6.99 -32.66 -3.35
N LYS A 155 -7.67 -33.39 -4.24
CA LYS A 155 -8.15 -32.91 -5.53
C LYS A 155 -9.21 -31.82 -5.36
N LEU A 156 -8.98 -30.66 -5.97
CA LEU A 156 -9.93 -29.54 -6.03
C LEU A 156 -10.56 -29.45 -7.42
N LYS A 157 -11.49 -28.51 -7.60
CA LYS A 157 -12.18 -28.26 -8.87
C LYS A 157 -11.28 -27.69 -9.98
N ASP A 158 -10.21 -26.99 -9.61
CA ASP A 158 -9.29 -26.26 -10.50
C ASP A 158 -7.81 -26.43 -10.09
N GLY A 159 -7.48 -27.47 -9.32
CA GLY A 159 -6.12 -27.73 -8.88
C GLY A 159 -6.01 -28.72 -7.72
N LEU A 160 -5.02 -28.50 -6.85
CA LEU A 160 -4.62 -29.40 -5.78
C LEU A 160 -4.39 -28.66 -4.46
N ALA A 161 -4.87 -29.24 -3.37
CA ALA A 161 -4.52 -28.88 -2.00
C ALA A 161 -3.66 -29.99 -1.37
N MET A 162 -2.42 -29.68 -1.00
CA MET A 162 -1.50 -30.58 -0.32
C MET A 162 -1.37 -30.18 1.15
N GLY A 163 -1.89 -31.01 2.05
CA GLY A 163 -1.71 -30.88 3.49
C GLY A 163 -0.65 -31.84 4.01
N LEU A 164 0.23 -31.39 4.89
CA LEU A 164 1.28 -32.20 5.49
C LEU A 164 1.33 -32.02 7.01
N ALA A 165 1.71 -33.06 7.72
CA ALA A 165 1.96 -33.04 9.16
C ALA A 165 3.29 -33.75 9.45
N PHE A 166 4.28 -32.99 9.90
CA PHE A 166 5.61 -33.49 10.27
C PHE A 166 5.71 -33.63 11.80
N ASN A 167 6.29 -34.73 12.29
CA ASN A 167 6.60 -34.85 13.71
C ASN A 167 7.72 -33.86 14.08
N HIS A 168 7.41 -32.84 14.88
CA HIS A 168 8.35 -31.73 15.10
C HIS A 168 9.59 -32.14 15.91
N ALA A 169 9.53 -33.23 16.68
CA ALA A 169 10.72 -33.78 17.34
C ALA A 169 11.74 -34.38 16.35
N VAL A 170 11.38 -34.57 15.08
CA VAL A 170 12.27 -35.10 14.05
C VAL A 170 12.98 -33.99 13.28
N LEU A 171 12.37 -32.83 13.06
CA LEU A 171 12.94 -31.77 12.21
C LEU A 171 12.42 -30.35 12.51
N ASP A 172 13.28 -29.35 12.29
CA ASP A 172 12.90 -27.93 12.29
C ASP A 172 12.42 -27.42 10.92
N GLY A 173 12.14 -26.11 10.83
CA GLY A 173 11.68 -25.46 9.61
C GLY A 173 12.72 -25.43 8.47
N THR A 174 14.02 -25.35 8.77
CA THR A 174 15.08 -25.38 7.75
C THR A 174 15.13 -26.76 7.12
N SER A 175 15.15 -27.82 7.94
CA SER A 175 15.08 -29.20 7.49
C SER A 175 13.76 -29.54 6.78
N THR A 176 12.63 -28.96 7.20
CA THR A 176 11.32 -29.14 6.52
C THR A 176 11.39 -28.68 5.07
N TRP A 177 11.94 -27.49 4.80
CA TRP A 177 11.98 -26.94 3.45
C TRP A 177 13.11 -27.52 2.60
N HIS A 178 14.16 -28.06 3.21
CA HIS A 178 15.14 -28.92 2.53
C HIS A 178 14.44 -30.15 1.94
N PHE A 179 13.79 -30.97 2.77
CA PHE A 179 13.04 -32.15 2.33
C PHE A 179 11.99 -31.81 1.25
N MET A 180 11.17 -30.78 1.46
CA MET A 180 10.13 -30.39 0.49
C MET A 180 10.72 -29.95 -0.87
N SER A 181 11.88 -29.26 -0.87
CA SER A 181 12.53 -28.83 -2.11
C SER A 181 13.17 -30.01 -2.85
N SER A 182 13.78 -30.94 -2.11
CA SER A 182 14.34 -32.19 -2.63
C SER A 182 13.27 -33.11 -3.20
N TRP A 183 12.13 -33.28 -2.52
CA TRP A 183 11.01 -34.09 -3.03
C TRP A 183 10.44 -33.49 -4.32
N ALA A 184 10.24 -32.18 -4.36
CA ALA A 184 9.82 -31.46 -5.56
C ALA A 184 10.86 -31.52 -6.69
N GLU A 185 12.16 -31.63 -6.39
CA GLU A 185 13.21 -31.85 -7.37
C GLU A 185 13.10 -33.23 -8.05
N ILE A 186 12.90 -34.28 -7.27
CA ILE A 186 12.71 -35.63 -7.79
C ILE A 186 11.44 -35.73 -8.66
N CYS A 187 10.30 -35.20 -8.23
CA CYS A 187 9.05 -35.22 -9.02
C CYS A 187 9.11 -34.44 -10.35
N ARG A 188 10.13 -33.59 -10.55
CA ARG A 188 10.45 -32.95 -11.84
C ARG A 188 11.39 -33.79 -12.74
N GLY A 189 11.70 -35.03 -12.36
CA GLY A 189 12.52 -35.96 -13.12
C GLY A 189 14.03 -35.93 -12.80
N ALA A 190 14.44 -35.36 -11.67
CA ALA A 190 15.82 -35.49 -11.21
C ALA A 190 16.11 -36.91 -10.71
N GLN A 191 17.29 -37.45 -11.05
CA GLN A 191 17.70 -38.81 -10.65
C GLN A 191 18.22 -38.90 -9.21
N SER A 192 18.61 -37.76 -8.62
CA SER A 192 19.09 -37.61 -7.25
C SER A 192 18.88 -36.17 -6.80
N ILE A 193 18.92 -35.92 -5.49
CA ILE A 193 18.75 -34.59 -4.90
C ILE A 193 20.02 -33.74 -5.04
N SER A 194 19.88 -32.44 -5.32
CA SER A 194 21.02 -31.51 -5.47
C SER A 194 21.75 -31.21 -4.16
N THR A 195 21.09 -31.35 -3.01
CA THR A 195 21.65 -31.05 -1.69
C THR A 195 21.44 -32.25 -0.76
N GLN A 196 22.51 -32.96 -0.46
CA GLN A 196 22.50 -34.13 0.44
C GLN A 196 22.34 -33.71 1.91
N PRO A 197 21.46 -34.35 2.70
CA PRO A 197 21.24 -34.01 4.10
C PRO A 197 22.38 -34.51 5.00
N PHE A 198 22.78 -33.70 5.97
CA PHE A 198 23.76 -34.09 6.98
C PHE A 198 23.05 -34.72 8.19
N LEU A 199 23.29 -36.01 8.41
CA LEU A 199 22.45 -36.86 9.27
C LEU A 199 23.05 -37.18 10.65
N ASP A 200 24.34 -36.90 10.89
CA ASP A 200 25.02 -37.24 12.14
C ASP A 200 24.67 -36.25 13.27
N ARG A 201 23.65 -36.58 14.06
CA ARG A 201 23.18 -35.75 15.17
C ARG A 201 24.14 -35.69 16.36
N SER A 202 25.10 -36.61 16.49
CA SER A 202 26.13 -36.54 17.55
C SER A 202 26.95 -35.24 17.45
N LYS A 203 27.08 -34.68 16.25
CA LYS A 203 27.81 -33.42 16.00
C LYS A 203 27.05 -32.17 16.44
N ALA A 204 25.72 -32.25 16.59
CA ALA A 204 24.90 -31.17 17.14
C ALA A 204 24.91 -31.17 18.67
N ARG A 205 24.65 -32.33 19.30
CA ARG A 205 24.79 -32.57 20.75
C ARG A 205 24.69 -34.07 21.02
N ASP A 206 25.77 -34.69 21.52
CA ASP A 206 25.76 -36.10 21.92
C ASP A 206 25.45 -36.25 23.42
N THR A 207 24.17 -36.14 23.78
CA THR A 207 23.72 -36.28 25.18
C THR A 207 22.48 -37.16 25.27
N ARG A 208 22.54 -38.16 26.15
CA ARG A 208 21.46 -39.12 26.42
C ARG A 208 20.58 -38.62 27.56
N VAL A 209 19.46 -37.97 27.25
CA VAL A 209 18.50 -37.47 28.25
C VAL A 209 17.31 -38.42 28.38
N LYS A 210 17.11 -38.99 29.57
CA LYS A 210 15.94 -39.80 29.90
C LYS A 210 14.73 -38.89 30.15
N LEU A 211 13.61 -39.19 29.48
CA LEU A 211 12.34 -38.47 29.67
C LEU A 211 11.19 -39.44 29.94
N ASP A 212 10.63 -39.37 31.14
CA ASP A 212 9.40 -40.10 31.48
C ASP A 212 8.15 -39.31 31.09
N LEU A 213 7.95 -39.21 29.77
CA LEU A 213 6.73 -38.69 29.17
C LEU A 213 5.78 -39.84 28.83
N THR A 214 4.57 -39.78 29.39
CA THR A 214 3.37 -40.50 28.95
C THR A 214 2.49 -39.58 28.11
N ALA A 215 1.72 -40.13 27.17
CA ALA A 215 0.67 -39.35 26.51
C ALA A 215 -0.39 -38.89 27.53
N PRO A 216 -0.90 -37.63 27.45
CA PRO A 216 -2.04 -37.18 28.25
C PRO A 216 -3.26 -38.08 28.03
N LYS A 217 -4.13 -38.21 29.05
CA LYS A 217 -5.36 -39.02 28.92
C LYS A 217 -6.47 -38.25 28.22
N ASP A 218 -6.47 -36.92 28.33
CA ASP A 218 -7.24 -36.01 27.49
C ASP A 218 -6.31 -34.94 26.89
N PRO A 219 -6.32 -34.68 25.56
CA PRO A 219 -5.56 -33.56 24.98
C PRO A 219 -6.01 -32.17 25.48
N ASN A 220 -7.13 -32.06 26.19
CA ASN A 220 -7.61 -30.85 26.85
C ASN A 220 -7.28 -30.78 28.37
N GLU A 221 -6.60 -31.77 28.97
CA GLU A 221 -6.28 -31.76 30.40
C GLU A 221 -5.49 -30.49 30.79
N THR A 222 -6.09 -29.67 31.66
CA THR A 222 -5.57 -28.38 32.07
C THR A 222 -4.48 -28.53 33.14
N SER A 223 -3.23 -28.51 32.70
CA SER A 223 -2.05 -28.33 33.56
C SER A 223 -2.19 -27.06 34.40
N ASN A 224 -2.26 -27.20 35.72
CA ASN A 224 -2.65 -26.18 36.69
C ASN A 224 -1.94 -24.82 36.53
N GLY A 225 -2.73 -23.76 36.31
CA GLY A 225 -2.27 -22.37 36.24
C GLY A 225 -3.43 -21.38 36.39
N GLU A 226 -3.88 -21.18 37.63
CA GLU A 226 -4.85 -20.18 38.14
C GLU A 226 -6.27 -20.09 37.51
N ASP A 227 -6.47 -20.33 36.21
CA ASP A 227 -7.78 -20.21 35.52
C ASP A 227 -8.85 -21.22 35.98
N ALA A 228 -8.49 -22.21 36.80
CA ALA A 228 -9.43 -23.16 37.41
C ALA A 228 -10.43 -22.51 38.41
N ALA A 229 -10.27 -21.21 38.72
CA ALA A 229 -11.06 -20.50 39.73
C ALA A 229 -12.47 -20.05 39.30
N ASN A 230 -12.83 -20.04 38.00
CA ASN A 230 -14.15 -19.61 37.54
C ASN A 230 -14.69 -20.44 36.35
N PRO A 231 -15.53 -21.46 36.58
CA PRO A 231 -16.17 -22.27 35.51
C PRO A 231 -17.23 -21.55 34.64
N THR A 232 -17.34 -20.23 34.76
CA THR A 232 -18.48 -19.42 34.27
C THR A 232 -18.14 -18.50 33.09
N VAL A 233 -16.89 -18.51 32.62
CA VAL A 233 -16.44 -17.69 31.48
C VAL A 233 -16.09 -18.62 30.32
N GLU A 234 -16.77 -18.45 29.17
CA GLU A 234 -16.39 -19.17 27.94
C GLU A 234 -14.95 -18.78 27.53
N PRO A 235 -14.08 -19.74 27.15
CA PRO A 235 -12.71 -19.45 26.78
C PRO A 235 -12.65 -18.50 25.58
N PRO A 236 -11.79 -17.45 25.60
CA PRO A 236 -11.90 -16.34 24.67
C PRO A 236 -11.62 -16.76 23.23
N GLN A 237 -12.59 -16.52 22.33
CA GLN A 237 -12.53 -16.95 20.94
C GLN A 237 -11.28 -16.40 20.22
N LEU A 238 -10.42 -17.31 19.75
CA LEU A 238 -9.28 -16.96 18.91
C LEU A 238 -9.70 -16.77 17.45
N VAL A 239 -9.11 -15.77 16.80
CA VAL A 239 -9.31 -15.40 15.40
C VAL A 239 -7.93 -15.28 14.72
N GLU A 240 -7.83 -15.90 13.55
CA GLU A 240 -6.64 -15.87 12.71
C GLU A 240 -6.79 -14.82 11.60
N LYS A 241 -5.71 -14.13 11.27
CA LYS A 241 -5.71 -13.17 10.15
C LYS A 241 -4.37 -13.07 9.42
N ILE A 242 -4.43 -12.82 8.11
CA ILE A 242 -3.25 -12.54 7.28
C ILE A 242 -3.11 -11.03 7.08
N PHE A 243 -1.95 -10.47 7.46
CA PHE A 243 -1.54 -9.12 7.14
C PHE A 243 -0.45 -9.19 6.07
N ARG A 244 -0.72 -8.61 4.89
CA ARG A 244 0.15 -8.71 3.71
C ARG A 244 0.94 -7.43 3.51
N PHE A 245 2.24 -7.47 3.78
CA PHE A 245 3.13 -6.32 3.69
C PHE A 245 3.86 -6.34 2.34
N SER A 246 3.52 -5.42 1.44
CA SER A 246 4.24 -5.25 0.18
C SER A 246 5.65 -4.68 0.41
N ASP A 247 6.55 -4.82 -0.57
CA ASP A 247 7.93 -4.35 -0.49
C ASP A 247 8.03 -2.87 -0.06
N PHE A 248 7.10 -2.02 -0.50
CA PHE A 248 7.02 -0.62 -0.08
C PHE A 248 6.68 -0.48 1.42
N ALA A 249 5.75 -1.27 1.94
CA ALA A 249 5.40 -1.26 3.37
C ALA A 249 6.55 -1.80 4.23
N VAL A 250 7.15 -2.93 3.83
CA VAL A 250 8.30 -3.55 4.51
C VAL A 250 9.50 -2.60 4.52
N HIS A 251 9.83 -1.98 3.37
CA HIS A 251 10.88 -0.96 3.27
C HIS A 251 10.57 0.26 4.13
N THR A 252 9.33 0.74 4.15
CA THR A 252 8.92 1.91 4.95
C THR A 252 9.05 1.64 6.45
N ILE A 253 8.61 0.48 6.94
CA ILE A 253 8.74 0.09 8.36
C ILE A 253 10.22 -0.02 8.76
N LYS A 254 11.03 -0.70 7.94
CA LYS A 254 12.48 -0.84 8.14
C LYS A 254 13.20 0.51 8.11
N SER A 255 12.87 1.37 7.16
CA SER A 255 13.44 2.72 7.05
C SER A 255 13.09 3.59 8.25
N ARG A 256 11.83 3.56 8.73
CA ARG A 256 11.42 4.25 9.98
C ARG A 256 12.24 3.77 11.17
N ALA A 257 12.30 2.46 11.42
CA ALA A 257 13.03 1.89 12.56
C ALA A 257 14.55 2.18 12.52
N ASN A 258 15.15 2.26 11.33
CA ASN A 258 16.56 2.62 11.18
C ASN A 258 16.84 4.13 11.19
N SER A 259 15.83 4.99 10.99
CA SER A 259 16.03 6.46 10.85
C SER A 259 16.40 7.20 12.13
N VAL A 260 16.31 6.53 13.29
CA VAL A 260 16.63 7.08 14.62
C VAL A 260 18.00 6.57 15.12
N ILE A 261 18.65 5.66 14.38
CA ILE A 261 19.95 5.09 14.75
C ILE A 261 21.06 6.13 14.52
N PRO A 262 21.92 6.43 15.52
CA PRO A 262 23.13 7.24 15.31
C PRO A 262 24.05 6.61 14.25
N SER A 263 24.66 7.45 13.39
CA SER A 263 25.52 6.97 12.29
C SER A 263 26.73 6.17 12.75
N ASP A 264 27.20 6.41 13.98
CA ASP A 264 28.40 5.80 14.52
C ASP A 264 28.05 4.61 15.43
N SER A 265 28.83 3.53 15.28
CA SER A 265 28.94 2.32 16.13
C SER A 265 27.85 1.23 16.14
N SER A 266 26.61 1.43 15.66
CA SER A 266 25.56 0.39 15.79
C SER A 266 25.04 -0.21 14.47
N LYS A 267 24.77 -1.53 14.48
CA LYS A 267 24.38 -2.32 13.31
C LYS A 267 22.91 -2.09 12.95
N PRO A 268 22.56 -1.79 11.67
CA PRO A 268 21.18 -1.49 11.30
C PRO A 268 20.21 -2.66 11.55
N PHE A 269 18.98 -2.33 11.94
CA PHE A 269 17.93 -3.32 12.19
C PHE A 269 17.55 -4.06 10.91
N SER A 270 17.52 -5.38 11.01
CA SER A 270 17.07 -6.26 9.94
C SER A 270 15.59 -6.05 9.60
N THR A 271 15.19 -6.57 8.43
CA THR A 271 13.79 -6.59 8.01
C THR A 271 12.91 -7.32 9.03
N PHE A 272 13.40 -8.44 9.58
CA PHE A 272 12.76 -9.19 10.66
C PHE A 272 12.53 -8.31 11.89
N GLN A 273 13.59 -7.80 12.52
CA GLN A 273 13.52 -6.97 13.74
C GLN A 273 12.58 -5.77 13.58
N SER A 274 12.63 -5.11 12.43
CA SER A 274 11.81 -3.92 12.16
C SER A 274 10.32 -4.27 12.03
N LEU A 275 9.99 -5.32 11.28
CA LEU A 275 8.60 -5.74 11.05
C LEU A 275 7.98 -6.40 12.29
N THR A 276 8.72 -7.30 12.95
CA THR A 276 8.20 -7.99 14.14
C THR A 276 8.06 -7.04 15.33
N SER A 277 8.98 -6.09 15.52
CA SER A 277 8.78 -5.02 16.51
C SER A 277 7.57 -4.14 16.20
N HIS A 278 7.35 -3.81 14.92
CA HIS A 278 6.18 -3.02 14.52
C HIS A 278 4.89 -3.76 14.86
N ILE A 279 4.80 -5.05 14.56
CA ILE A 279 3.61 -5.87 14.87
C ILE A 279 3.46 -6.07 16.39
N TRP A 280 4.52 -6.43 17.12
CA TRP A 280 4.51 -6.60 18.58
C TRP A 280 3.98 -5.35 19.30
N ARG A 281 4.43 -4.15 18.90
CA ARG A 281 3.91 -2.88 19.41
C ARG A 281 2.40 -2.71 19.16
N HIS A 282 1.92 -3.00 17.95
CA HIS A 282 0.50 -2.85 17.63
C HIS A 282 -0.38 -3.91 18.32
N VAL A 283 0.10 -5.14 18.51
CA VAL A 283 -0.58 -6.17 19.32
C VAL A 283 -0.65 -5.75 20.79
N THR A 284 0.43 -5.20 21.34
CA THR A 284 0.48 -4.67 22.72
C THR A 284 -0.54 -3.55 22.92
N LEU A 285 -0.58 -2.58 21.99
CA LEU A 285 -1.58 -1.51 21.98
C LEU A 285 -3.02 -2.03 21.80
N ALA A 286 -3.22 -3.07 21.00
CA ALA A 286 -4.53 -3.68 20.77
C ALA A 286 -5.02 -4.53 21.96
N ARG A 287 -4.11 -5.17 22.72
CA ARG A 287 -4.46 -5.79 24.00
C ARG A 287 -5.00 -4.73 24.97
N GLY A 288 -4.35 -3.57 25.03
CA GLY A 288 -4.75 -2.45 25.89
C GLY A 288 -4.19 -2.62 27.32
N LEU A 289 -2.97 -3.16 27.40
CA LEU A 289 -2.24 -3.40 28.64
C LEU A 289 -1.94 -2.09 29.37
N LYS A 290 -1.78 -2.17 30.69
CA LYS A 290 -1.33 -1.05 31.52
C LYS A 290 0.13 -0.72 31.22
N PRO A 291 0.61 0.51 31.49
CA PRO A 291 2.01 0.89 31.26
C PRO A 291 3.02 -0.03 31.95
N GLU A 292 2.70 -0.52 33.14
CA GLU A 292 3.50 -1.40 33.99
C GLU A 292 3.45 -2.89 33.61
N ASP A 293 2.46 -3.32 32.83
CA ASP A 293 2.31 -4.73 32.44
C ASP A 293 3.49 -5.15 31.55
N ILE A 294 4.09 -6.31 31.81
CA ILE A 294 5.11 -6.88 30.92
C ILE A 294 4.44 -7.48 29.68
N THR A 295 5.04 -7.24 28.51
CA THR A 295 4.81 -8.02 27.29
C THR A 295 6.09 -8.72 26.85
N ILE A 296 5.94 -9.96 26.38
CA ILE A 296 7.03 -10.83 25.94
C ILE A 296 7.03 -10.92 24.41
N PHE A 297 8.22 -11.00 23.83
CA PHE A 297 8.44 -11.35 22.43
C PHE A 297 9.34 -12.57 22.34
N THR A 298 8.96 -13.55 21.52
CA THR A 298 9.67 -14.83 21.39
C THR A 298 10.00 -15.13 19.93
N VAL A 299 11.24 -15.56 19.66
CA VAL A 299 11.68 -16.00 18.34
C VAL A 299 12.42 -17.34 18.45
N PHE A 300 12.05 -18.29 17.61
CA PHE A 300 12.82 -19.53 17.43
C PHE A 300 14.00 -19.24 16.51
N ALA A 301 15.21 -19.24 17.06
CA ALA A 301 16.43 -18.89 16.35
C ALA A 301 17.14 -20.13 15.81
N ASP A 302 17.48 -20.13 14.52
CA ASP A 302 18.37 -21.13 13.92
C ASP A 302 19.77 -21.01 14.53
N CYS A 303 20.27 -22.14 15.04
CA CYS A 303 21.51 -22.27 15.79
C CYS A 303 22.64 -22.91 14.99
N ARG A 304 22.43 -23.35 13.72
CA ARG A 304 23.46 -23.94 12.85
C ARG A 304 24.75 -23.13 12.83
N ARG A 305 24.65 -21.82 12.67
CA ARG A 305 25.77 -20.85 12.67
C ARG A 305 26.07 -20.21 14.04
N ARG A 306 25.64 -20.83 15.14
CA ARG A 306 25.76 -20.30 16.50
C ARG A 306 26.41 -21.27 17.48
N VAL A 307 26.21 -22.57 17.32
CA VAL A 307 26.98 -23.60 18.03
C VAL A 307 28.46 -23.57 17.59
N ASP A 308 29.35 -24.08 18.44
CA ASP A 308 30.79 -24.18 18.15
C ASP A 308 31.25 -25.65 18.33
N PRO A 309 31.73 -26.35 17.28
CA PRO A 309 31.88 -25.88 15.90
C PRO A 309 30.52 -25.65 15.21
N PRO A 310 30.42 -24.68 14.27
CA PRO A 310 29.21 -24.45 13.49
C PRO A 310 28.78 -25.68 12.69
N MET A 311 27.49 -26.00 12.72
CA MET A 311 26.90 -27.12 11.99
C MET A 311 26.61 -26.75 10.52
N PRO A 312 26.66 -27.72 9.59
CA PRO A 312 26.26 -27.52 8.19
C PRO A 312 24.84 -26.96 8.05
N GLU A 313 24.58 -26.22 6.97
CA GLU A 313 23.23 -25.73 6.66
C GLU A 313 22.29 -26.91 6.38
N GLU A 314 22.85 -27.97 5.82
CA GLU A 314 22.27 -29.24 5.42
C GLU A 314 21.90 -30.16 6.60
N TYR A 315 22.17 -29.74 7.85
CA TYR A 315 21.83 -30.52 9.05
C TYR A 315 20.33 -30.85 9.12
N PHE A 316 20.02 -32.15 9.16
CA PHE A 316 18.66 -32.66 9.15
C PHE A 316 18.19 -33.08 10.56
N GLY A 317 17.61 -32.12 11.28
CA GLY A 317 17.07 -32.27 12.63
C GLY A 317 16.53 -30.95 13.17
N ASN A 318 16.25 -30.87 14.47
CA ASN A 318 16.09 -29.56 15.10
C ASN A 318 17.45 -29.01 15.48
N LEU A 319 17.72 -27.76 15.09
CA LEU A 319 18.82 -26.97 15.64
C LEU A 319 18.34 -25.55 15.91
N ILE A 320 17.26 -25.45 16.70
CA ILE A 320 16.57 -24.21 17.04
C ILE A 320 16.42 -24.07 18.55
N GLN A 321 16.51 -22.83 19.04
CA GLN A 321 16.15 -22.49 20.42
C GLN A 321 15.23 -21.27 20.47
N ALA A 322 14.28 -21.26 21.42
CA ALA A 322 13.42 -20.12 21.69
C ALA A 322 14.18 -19.04 22.48
N ILE A 323 14.42 -17.88 21.86
CA ILE A 323 14.90 -16.67 22.53
C ILE A 323 13.69 -15.88 23.00
N PHE A 324 13.61 -15.62 24.29
CA PHE A 324 12.59 -14.76 24.91
C PHE A 324 13.18 -13.39 25.23
N THR A 325 12.40 -12.32 25.06
CA THR A 325 12.75 -10.98 25.52
C THR A 325 11.50 -10.24 25.97
N GLY A 326 11.61 -9.31 26.92
CA GLY A 326 10.47 -8.65 27.54
C GLY A 326 10.69 -7.16 27.75
N THR A 327 9.60 -6.41 27.84
CA THR A 327 9.59 -4.99 28.21
C THR A 327 8.25 -4.60 28.81
N ALA A 328 8.23 -3.53 29.59
CA ALA A 328 6.99 -2.90 30.04
C ALA A 328 6.21 -2.35 28.82
N ALA A 329 4.92 -2.64 28.76
CA ALA A 329 4.06 -2.28 27.63
C ALA A 329 4.02 -0.76 27.41
N GLY A 330 4.11 0.05 28.47
CA GLY A 330 4.20 1.50 28.39
C GLY A 330 5.42 2.01 27.62
N LEU A 331 6.58 1.36 27.76
CA LEU A 331 7.80 1.72 27.01
C LEU A 331 7.64 1.40 25.51
N LEU A 332 7.14 0.20 25.20
CA LEU A 332 6.89 -0.22 23.82
C LEU A 332 5.81 0.62 23.13
N ALA A 333 4.83 1.11 23.89
CA ALA A 333 3.80 2.03 23.41
C ALA A 333 4.33 3.46 23.19
N ALA A 334 5.12 4.00 24.13
CA ALA A 334 5.60 5.38 24.10
C ALA A 334 6.64 5.65 23.00
N HIS A 335 7.48 4.66 22.68
CA HIS A 335 8.50 4.75 21.63
C HIS A 335 7.98 4.24 20.27
N GLY A 336 8.75 4.45 19.22
CA GLY A 336 8.50 3.91 17.88
C GLY A 336 9.04 2.49 17.70
N PRO A 337 9.01 1.95 16.46
CA PRO A 337 9.46 0.59 16.17
C PRO A 337 10.97 0.39 16.37
N GLU A 338 11.77 1.46 16.45
CA GLU A 338 13.20 1.41 16.77
C GLU A 338 13.47 0.84 18.17
N PHE A 339 12.63 1.14 19.17
CA PHE A 339 12.84 0.68 20.54
C PHE A 339 12.70 -0.84 20.65
N GLY A 340 11.57 -1.40 20.23
CA GLY A 340 11.36 -2.85 20.24
C GLY A 340 12.32 -3.58 19.30
N ALA A 341 12.69 -2.99 18.15
CA ALA A 341 13.71 -3.55 17.28
C ALA A 341 15.09 -3.63 17.96
N SER A 342 15.43 -2.65 18.81
CA SER A 342 16.67 -2.69 19.61
C SER A 342 16.64 -3.75 20.71
N VAL A 343 15.49 -3.96 21.37
CA VAL A 343 15.29 -5.02 22.37
C VAL A 343 15.45 -6.40 21.73
N ILE A 344 14.76 -6.63 20.60
CA ILE A 344 14.87 -7.86 19.81
C ILE A 344 16.30 -8.04 19.26
N GLN A 345 16.97 -6.96 18.83
CA GLN A 345 18.35 -7.05 18.34
C GLN A 345 19.34 -7.46 19.43
N LYS A 346 19.23 -6.89 20.64
CA LYS A 346 20.08 -7.25 21.79
C LYS A 346 19.89 -8.73 22.17
N ALA A 347 18.64 -9.19 22.29
CA ALA A 347 18.35 -10.58 22.62
C ALA A 347 18.86 -11.58 21.56
N ILE A 348 18.74 -11.25 20.26
CA ILE A 348 19.24 -12.09 19.15
C ILE A 348 20.78 -12.06 19.06
N ALA A 349 21.43 -11.00 19.53
CA ALA A 349 22.88 -10.85 19.53
C ALA A 349 23.55 -11.55 20.73
N ALA A 350 22.92 -11.52 21.91
CA ALA A 350 23.42 -12.17 23.13
C ALA A 350 23.19 -13.69 23.19
N HIS A 351 22.75 -14.31 22.09
CA HIS A 351 22.49 -15.75 22.02
C HIS A 351 23.56 -16.45 21.17
N ASP A 352 24.77 -16.52 21.71
CA ASP A 352 25.93 -17.20 21.11
C ASP A 352 26.09 -18.65 21.60
N ALA A 353 27.16 -19.32 21.17
CA ALA A 353 27.50 -20.70 21.55
C ALA A 353 27.44 -20.91 23.06
N SER A 354 28.09 -20.03 23.84
CA SER A 354 28.19 -20.20 25.29
C SER A 354 26.84 -20.14 25.99
N VAL A 355 25.89 -19.35 25.46
CA VAL A 355 24.53 -19.24 25.97
C VAL A 355 23.64 -20.40 25.50
N ILE A 356 23.90 -20.95 24.31
CA ILE A 356 23.23 -22.17 23.81
C ILE A 356 23.65 -23.38 24.65
N ASP A 357 24.96 -23.55 24.86
CA ASP A 357 25.53 -24.68 25.58
C ASP A 357 25.18 -24.61 27.06
N ALA A 358 25.35 -23.47 27.74
CA ALA A 358 24.97 -23.33 29.15
C ALA A 358 23.48 -23.66 29.41
N ARG A 359 22.59 -23.34 28.46
CA ARG A 359 21.16 -23.66 28.54
C ARG A 359 20.88 -25.13 28.25
N ASN A 360 21.58 -25.74 27.29
CA ASN A 360 21.51 -27.18 27.05
C ASN A 360 21.95 -27.92 28.32
N ASP A 361 23.10 -27.55 28.88
CA ASP A 361 23.66 -28.04 30.13
C ASP A 361 22.73 -27.86 31.35
N GLU A 362 21.98 -26.78 31.44
CA GLU A 362 20.99 -26.55 32.50
C GLU A 362 19.77 -27.47 32.32
N TRP A 363 19.23 -27.53 31.10
CA TRP A 363 18.06 -28.34 30.79
C TRP A 363 18.34 -29.84 30.89
N GLU A 364 19.50 -30.31 30.46
CA GLU A 364 19.91 -31.72 30.57
C GLU A 364 20.03 -32.18 32.03
N LYS A 365 20.38 -31.27 32.96
CA LYS A 365 20.46 -31.54 34.41
C LYS A 365 19.09 -31.55 35.09
N SER A 366 18.08 -30.88 34.52
CA SER A 366 16.72 -30.83 35.07
C SER A 366 15.68 -30.65 33.95
N PRO A 367 15.44 -31.70 33.13
CA PRO A 367 14.68 -31.56 31.90
C PRO A 367 13.21 -31.24 32.18
N LYS A 368 12.77 -30.07 31.70
CA LYS A 368 11.40 -29.58 31.83
C LYS A 368 10.82 -29.36 30.44
N ILE A 369 9.74 -30.08 30.16
CA ILE A 369 9.02 -30.02 28.89
C ILE A 369 7.91 -28.98 29.03
N PHE A 370 8.01 -27.91 28.24
CA PHE A 370 6.98 -26.87 28.14
C PHE A 370 6.08 -27.18 26.94
N GLN A 371 4.77 -26.97 27.10
CA GLN A 371 3.81 -27.05 26.00
C GLN A 371 3.83 -25.75 25.18
N PHE A 372 3.37 -25.82 23.93
CA PHE A 372 3.29 -24.66 23.02
C PHE A 372 2.45 -23.48 23.58
N LYS A 373 1.54 -23.76 24.53
CA LYS A 373 0.68 -22.76 25.20
C LYS A 373 1.40 -21.99 26.32
N ASP A 374 2.53 -22.51 26.83
CA ASP A 374 3.25 -21.98 27.99
C ASP A 374 4.16 -20.78 27.63
N ALA A 375 3.89 -20.11 26.50
CA ALA A 375 4.75 -19.09 25.89
C ALA A 375 4.89 -17.78 26.69
N GLY A 376 4.22 -17.67 27.84
CA GLY A 376 4.27 -16.52 28.75
C GLY A 376 3.13 -15.51 28.60
N VAL A 377 2.83 -14.80 29.68
CA VAL A 377 1.80 -13.76 29.73
C VAL A 377 2.11 -12.65 28.70
N ASN A 378 1.08 -12.19 27.97
CA ASN A 378 1.18 -11.14 26.96
C ASN A 378 2.25 -11.40 25.86
N CYS A 379 2.54 -12.67 25.57
CA CYS A 379 3.53 -13.06 24.57
C CYS A 379 3.09 -12.72 23.13
N VAL A 380 4.08 -12.42 22.27
CA VAL A 380 3.97 -12.44 20.81
C VAL A 380 5.13 -13.29 20.27
N ALA A 381 4.81 -14.46 19.73
CA ALA A 381 5.80 -15.45 19.30
C ALA A 381 5.87 -15.54 17.77
N VAL A 382 7.06 -15.79 17.23
CA VAL A 382 7.31 -15.81 15.78
C VAL A 382 7.85 -17.16 15.32
N GLY A 383 7.00 -17.91 14.63
CA GLY A 383 7.37 -19.10 13.86
C GLY A 383 7.55 -18.81 12.36
N SER A 384 8.08 -19.80 11.64
CA SER A 384 8.45 -19.69 10.22
C SER A 384 9.48 -18.57 9.93
N SER A 385 9.88 -18.43 8.67
CA SER A 385 10.85 -17.45 8.22
C SER A 385 10.58 -17.06 6.76
N PRO A 386 10.60 -15.76 6.40
CA PRO A 386 10.47 -15.32 5.01
C PRO A 386 11.74 -15.60 4.19
N ARG A 387 12.76 -16.26 4.76
CA ARG A 387 13.91 -16.83 4.03
C ARG A 387 13.61 -18.20 3.43
N PHE A 388 12.61 -18.91 3.94
CA PHE A 388 12.21 -20.20 3.39
C PHE A 388 11.59 -19.99 2.01
N ARG A 389 12.15 -20.65 0.99
CA ARG A 389 11.79 -20.46 -0.41
C ARG A 389 10.54 -21.24 -0.79
N VAL A 390 9.45 -21.04 -0.05
CA VAL A 390 8.25 -21.90 -0.12
C VAL A 390 7.56 -21.91 -1.49
N TYR A 391 7.79 -20.87 -2.32
CA TYR A 391 7.31 -20.76 -3.70
C TYR A 391 8.32 -21.30 -4.76
N GLU A 392 9.36 -22.02 -4.34
CA GLU A 392 10.26 -22.81 -5.21
C GLU A 392 9.97 -24.32 -5.13
N VAL A 393 9.03 -24.74 -4.25
CA VAL A 393 8.51 -26.12 -4.16
C VAL A 393 7.50 -26.37 -5.29
N ASP A 394 8.03 -26.66 -6.47
CA ASP A 394 7.31 -26.94 -7.71
C ASP A 394 7.45 -28.43 -8.07
N PHE A 395 6.37 -29.21 -7.98
CA PHE A 395 6.38 -30.65 -8.24
C PHE A 395 6.27 -31.02 -9.73
N GLY A 396 6.35 -30.04 -10.64
CA GLY A 396 6.19 -30.23 -12.09
C GLY A 396 4.91 -29.59 -12.65
N PHE A 397 3.86 -29.47 -11.82
CA PHE A 397 2.61 -28.77 -12.15
C PHE A 397 2.63 -27.26 -11.82
N GLY A 398 3.80 -26.69 -11.50
CA GLY A 398 3.98 -25.27 -11.26
C GLY A 398 4.13 -24.88 -9.79
N LYS A 399 4.49 -23.62 -9.57
CA LYS A 399 4.65 -23.01 -8.24
C LYS A 399 3.32 -22.92 -7.48
N PRO A 400 3.32 -23.02 -6.14
CA PRO A 400 2.08 -22.92 -5.36
C PRO A 400 1.45 -21.52 -5.46
N GLU A 401 0.12 -21.48 -5.51
CA GLU A 401 -0.67 -20.25 -5.39
C GLU A 401 -0.56 -19.65 -3.99
N THR A 402 -0.41 -20.48 -2.97
CA THR A 402 -0.34 -20.07 -1.55
C THR A 402 0.30 -21.17 -0.71
N VAL A 403 1.10 -20.77 0.29
CA VAL A 403 1.66 -21.64 1.33
C VAL A 403 1.27 -21.09 2.71
N ARG A 404 0.89 -21.98 3.63
CA ARG A 404 0.38 -21.66 4.97
C ARG A 404 0.93 -22.65 6.03
N SER A 405 0.84 -22.27 7.31
CA SER A 405 0.89 -23.24 8.42
C SER A 405 -0.52 -23.66 8.84
N GLY A 406 -0.69 -24.91 9.25
CA GLY A 406 -1.99 -25.45 9.70
C GLY A 406 -2.47 -24.90 11.05
N SER A 407 -3.44 -25.56 11.66
CA SER A 407 -4.08 -25.11 12.91
C SER A 407 -3.30 -25.50 14.18
N ASN A 408 -2.49 -26.56 14.11
CA ASN A 408 -1.65 -27.03 15.21
C ASN A 408 -0.68 -25.95 15.74
N ASN A 409 -0.43 -25.97 17.05
CA ASN A 409 0.49 -25.08 17.78
C ASN A 409 0.17 -23.56 17.67
N ARG A 410 -1.06 -23.18 17.30
CA ARG A 410 -1.54 -21.79 17.34
C ARG A 410 -2.05 -21.42 18.74
N PHE A 411 -1.73 -20.22 19.19
CA PHE A 411 -2.18 -19.64 20.47
C PHE A 411 -2.27 -18.10 20.35
N ASN A 412 -2.81 -17.44 21.39
CA ASN A 412 -2.97 -15.98 21.44
C ASN A 412 -1.60 -15.25 21.38
N GLY A 413 -1.29 -14.62 20.26
CA GLY A 413 -0.02 -13.92 20.00
C GLY A 413 0.94 -14.69 19.11
N MET A 414 0.62 -15.93 18.69
CA MET A 414 1.45 -16.66 17.73
C MET A 414 1.31 -16.09 16.32
N MET A 415 2.43 -15.77 15.67
CA MET A 415 2.48 -15.41 14.26
C MET A 415 3.47 -16.23 13.44
N TYR A 416 3.12 -16.46 12.17
CA TYR A 416 3.98 -17.11 11.17
C TYR A 416 4.35 -16.12 10.07
N LEU A 417 5.64 -16.04 9.74
CA LEU A 417 6.15 -15.23 8.64
C LEU A 417 6.39 -16.08 7.38
N TYR A 418 5.81 -15.66 6.26
CA TYR A 418 6.09 -16.21 4.93
C TYR A 418 6.51 -15.09 3.98
N GLN A 419 7.28 -15.42 2.93
CA GLN A 419 7.46 -14.50 1.80
C GLN A 419 6.09 -14.25 1.13
N GLY A 420 5.83 -13.06 0.62
CA GLY A 420 4.65 -12.82 -0.20
C GLY A 420 4.79 -13.49 -1.58
N LYS A 421 3.67 -13.96 -2.15
CA LYS A 421 3.66 -14.70 -3.45
C LYS A 421 4.32 -13.95 -4.62
N ALA A 422 4.37 -12.61 -4.56
CA ALA A 422 5.03 -11.78 -5.57
C ALA A 422 6.58 -11.84 -5.51
N GLY A 423 7.15 -12.52 -4.52
CA GLY A 423 8.58 -12.53 -4.26
C GLY A 423 9.07 -11.22 -3.65
N GLY A 424 10.29 -10.82 -4.01
CA GLY A 424 10.94 -9.63 -3.47
C GLY A 424 11.15 -9.71 -1.95
N ILE A 425 10.98 -8.58 -1.27
CA ILE A 425 11.00 -8.46 0.19
C ILE A 425 9.58 -8.37 0.79
N SER A 426 8.53 -8.67 0.03
CA SER A 426 7.16 -8.77 0.56
C SER A 426 7.03 -9.91 1.58
N ILE A 427 6.22 -9.70 2.62
CA ILE A 427 6.01 -10.65 3.71
C ILE A 427 4.51 -10.76 4.01
N ASP A 428 3.98 -11.98 3.94
CA ASP A 428 2.67 -12.32 4.46
C ASP A 428 2.83 -12.79 5.92
N VAL A 429 2.11 -12.15 6.83
CA VAL A 429 2.13 -12.47 8.26
C VAL A 429 0.78 -13.05 8.67
N GLU A 430 0.76 -14.32 9.00
CA GLU A 430 -0.38 -14.94 9.67
C GLU A 430 -0.27 -14.68 11.17
N ILE A 431 -1.31 -14.19 11.83
CA ILE A 431 -1.32 -14.00 13.29
C ILE A 431 -2.63 -14.47 13.91
N THR A 432 -2.53 -15.15 15.06
CA THR A 432 -3.65 -15.62 15.88
C THR A 432 -3.77 -14.75 17.13
N LEU A 433 -4.94 -14.17 17.38
CA LEU A 433 -5.23 -13.33 18.56
C LEU A 433 -6.65 -13.61 19.05
N GLU A 434 -6.99 -13.20 20.27
CA GLU A 434 -8.39 -13.09 20.69
C GLU A 434 -9.19 -12.19 19.74
N ALA A 435 -10.46 -12.50 19.51
CA ALA A 435 -11.36 -11.75 18.62
C ALA A 435 -11.41 -10.24 18.95
N SER A 436 -11.48 -9.89 20.24
CA SER A 436 -11.53 -8.50 20.71
C SER A 436 -10.24 -7.72 20.40
N VAL A 437 -9.07 -8.37 20.55
CA VAL A 437 -7.74 -7.82 20.27
C VAL A 437 -7.53 -7.70 18.77
N MET A 438 -7.90 -8.73 18.00
CA MET A 438 -7.89 -8.70 16.54
C MET A 438 -8.76 -7.57 15.99
N GLU A 439 -9.95 -7.36 16.55
CA GLU A 439 -10.86 -6.30 16.09
C GLU A 439 -10.28 -4.90 16.34
N LYS A 440 -9.71 -4.66 17.54
CA LYS A 440 -9.00 -3.40 17.86
C LYS A 440 -7.80 -3.16 16.93
N LEU A 441 -7.00 -4.20 16.68
CA LEU A 441 -5.84 -4.16 15.78
C LEU A 441 -6.28 -3.74 14.37
N VAL A 442 -7.29 -4.41 13.81
CA VAL A 442 -7.87 -4.17 12.47
C VAL A 442 -8.53 -2.79 12.34
N LYS A 443 -9.16 -2.28 13.41
CA LYS A 443 -9.82 -0.97 13.44
C LYS A 443 -8.84 0.22 13.56
N SER A 444 -7.60 -0.02 14.00
CA SER A 444 -6.60 1.02 14.24
C SER A 444 -6.34 1.91 13.01
N LYS A 445 -5.94 3.17 13.23
CA LYS A 445 -5.66 4.11 12.12
C LYS A 445 -4.49 3.63 11.26
N GLU A 446 -3.49 3.01 11.87
CA GLU A 446 -2.32 2.43 11.17
C GLU A 446 -2.67 1.14 10.41
N SER A 447 -3.59 0.29 10.90
CA SER A 447 -4.05 -0.88 10.13
C SER A 447 -4.80 -0.53 8.83
N ARG A 448 -5.16 0.75 8.60
CA ARG A 448 -5.67 1.21 7.30
C ARG A 448 -4.60 1.29 6.21
N GLU A 449 -3.31 1.26 6.59
CA GLU A 449 -2.18 1.04 5.67
C GLU A 449 -1.98 -0.47 5.37
N LEU A 450 -2.54 -1.39 6.18
CA LEU A 450 -2.29 -2.84 6.12
C LEU A 450 -3.36 -3.70 5.40
N HIS A 451 -4.45 -3.10 4.91
CA HIS A 451 -5.66 -3.86 4.52
C HIS A 451 -6.27 -3.57 3.14
N GLN A 452 -5.68 -2.70 2.32
CA GLN A 452 -6.30 -2.25 1.05
C GLN A 452 -6.14 -3.21 -0.15
N TRP A 453 -5.98 -4.53 0.05
CA TRP A 453 -5.46 -5.43 -0.98
C TRP A 453 -6.24 -6.72 -1.34
N ARG A 454 -7.27 -7.13 -0.61
CA ARG A 454 -7.97 -8.42 -0.90
C ARG A 454 -8.67 -8.46 -2.26
N ASN A 455 -9.25 -7.34 -2.71
CA ASN A 455 -10.19 -7.31 -3.84
C ASN A 455 -9.56 -7.04 -5.23
N LEU A 456 -8.23 -6.82 -5.34
CA LEU A 456 -7.62 -6.48 -6.62
C LEU A 456 -7.15 -7.71 -7.42
N ASN A 457 -6.53 -8.69 -6.76
CA ASN A 457 -5.86 -9.82 -7.44
C ASN A 457 -6.81 -10.68 -8.30
N LEU A 458 -8.03 -10.93 -7.82
CA LEU A 458 -9.08 -11.69 -8.52
C LEU A 458 -9.51 -11.06 -9.87
N LEU A 459 -9.18 -9.78 -10.13
CA LEU A 459 -9.56 -9.08 -11.35
C LEU A 459 -8.49 -9.07 -12.46
N LEU A 460 -7.29 -9.62 -12.19
CA LEU A 460 -6.12 -9.43 -13.07
C LEU A 460 -5.74 -10.68 -13.89
N GLN A 461 -6.02 -11.89 -13.37
CA GLN A 461 -5.51 -13.16 -13.92
C GLN A 461 -5.94 -13.44 -15.37
N ASN A 462 -7.19 -13.12 -15.75
CA ASN A 462 -7.80 -13.60 -17.01
C ASN A 462 -7.46 -12.76 -18.27
N SER A 463 -6.17 -12.57 -18.61
CA SER A 463 -5.72 -12.18 -19.97
C SER A 463 -4.21 -11.96 -20.08
N SER A 464 -3.48 -12.81 -20.82
CA SER A 464 -2.06 -12.61 -21.16
C SER A 464 -1.85 -12.52 -22.69
N ALA A 465 -0.61 -12.17 -23.09
CA ALA A 465 0.03 -12.29 -24.41
C ALA A 465 0.11 -11.06 -25.36
N PHE A 466 1.35 -10.71 -25.75
CA PHE A 466 1.81 -9.88 -26.90
C PHE A 466 1.50 -8.36 -26.96
N THR A 467 2.33 -7.60 -27.69
CA THR A 467 2.69 -6.16 -27.49
C THR A 467 2.14 -5.20 -28.61
N GLU A 468 2.56 -3.96 -28.93
CA GLU A 468 3.64 -3.02 -28.48
C GLU A 468 3.23 -1.49 -28.62
N SER A 469 4.12 -0.56 -29.05
CA SER A 469 4.22 0.85 -28.58
C SER A 469 4.05 2.01 -29.62
N PHE A 470 5.16 2.68 -30.05
CA PHE A 470 5.28 4.03 -30.68
C PHE A 470 4.92 5.28 -29.80
N SER A 471 5.38 6.49 -30.20
CA SER A 471 5.64 7.65 -29.28
C SER A 471 5.18 9.08 -29.73
N SER A 472 5.27 10.08 -28.82
CA SER A 472 5.25 11.58 -29.04
C SER A 472 3.87 12.32 -29.20
N VAL A 473 3.63 13.66 -29.13
CA VAL A 473 4.31 14.89 -28.58
C VAL A 473 3.30 16.08 -28.31
N VAL A 474 3.71 17.37 -28.23
CA VAL A 474 3.02 18.54 -27.59
C VAL A 474 2.29 19.53 -28.59
N THR A 475 2.24 20.88 -28.59
CA THR A 475 2.99 22.01 -27.94
C THR A 475 2.15 23.34 -27.88
N THR A 476 2.53 24.20 -26.92
CA THR A 476 2.25 25.64 -26.54
C THR A 476 1.71 26.74 -27.49
N THR A 477 1.18 27.85 -26.89
CA THR A 477 1.37 29.31 -27.24
C THR A 477 1.04 30.29 -26.05
N LYS A 478 1.02 31.63 -26.23
CA LYS A 478 1.33 32.73 -25.24
C LYS A 478 0.20 33.80 -24.95
N ASP A 479 0.50 34.81 -24.10
CA ASP A 479 -0.40 35.84 -23.49
C ASP A 479 -0.54 37.23 -24.21
N LEU A 480 -1.47 38.09 -23.75
CA LEU A 480 -1.62 39.55 -24.03
C LEU A 480 -2.12 40.36 -22.78
N SER A 481 -2.43 41.67 -22.92
CA SER A 481 -2.38 42.73 -21.87
C SER A 481 -3.66 43.05 -21.06
N LEU A 482 -3.57 44.01 -20.11
CA LEU A 482 -4.27 43.98 -18.81
C LEU A 482 -5.34 45.06 -18.49
N GLU A 483 -5.35 46.23 -19.11
CA GLU A 483 -6.27 47.32 -18.70
C GLU A 483 -7.63 47.24 -19.41
N ASP A 484 -7.56 47.06 -20.72
CA ASP A 484 -8.63 46.63 -21.62
C ASP A 484 -9.38 45.40 -21.07
N GLU A 485 -8.62 44.46 -20.48
CA GLU A 485 -9.09 43.27 -19.80
C GLU A 485 -10.15 43.53 -18.70
N ARG A 486 -10.14 44.71 -18.05
CA ARG A 486 -11.04 45.04 -16.95
C ARG A 486 -12.44 45.46 -17.43
N LYS A 487 -12.55 46.20 -18.54
CA LYS A 487 -13.85 46.52 -19.16
C LYS A 487 -14.49 45.26 -19.75
N ARG A 488 -13.69 44.48 -20.48
CA ARG A 488 -14.06 43.15 -21.03
C ARG A 488 -14.68 42.22 -19.97
N LYS A 489 -14.05 42.11 -18.80
CA LYS A 489 -14.52 41.21 -17.72
C LYS A 489 -15.89 41.60 -17.18
N THR A 490 -16.17 42.89 -17.00
CA THR A 490 -17.50 43.36 -16.56
C THR A 490 -18.58 43.06 -17.61
N PHE A 491 -18.30 43.35 -18.88
CA PHE A 491 -19.20 43.05 -20.00
C PHE A 491 -19.49 41.54 -20.11
N THR A 492 -18.44 40.73 -20.08
CA THR A 492 -18.52 39.26 -20.14
C THR A 492 -19.37 38.71 -18.98
N VAL A 493 -19.24 39.24 -17.77
CA VAL A 493 -20.04 38.79 -16.61
C VAL A 493 -21.52 39.13 -16.77
N SER A 494 -21.88 40.35 -17.18
CA SER A 494 -23.29 40.69 -17.46
C SER A 494 -23.86 39.78 -18.54
N TYR A 495 -23.19 39.73 -19.71
CA TYR A 495 -23.62 38.92 -20.85
C TYR A 495 -23.90 37.45 -20.48
N LEU A 496 -23.09 36.85 -19.61
CA LEU A 496 -23.25 35.47 -19.14
C LEU A 496 -24.42 35.26 -18.17
N ILE A 497 -24.78 36.29 -17.39
CA ILE A 497 -25.99 36.28 -16.56
C ILE A 497 -27.21 36.45 -17.48
N ASP A 498 -27.19 37.51 -18.30
CA ASP A 498 -28.31 37.96 -19.14
C ASP A 498 -28.69 36.93 -20.22
N SER A 499 -27.71 36.25 -20.84
CA SER A 499 -27.92 35.42 -22.04
C SER A 499 -27.98 33.91 -21.78
N LEU A 500 -27.64 33.47 -20.56
CA LEU A 500 -27.53 32.06 -20.15
C LEU A 500 -28.08 31.76 -18.74
N GLY A 501 -28.59 32.75 -18.01
CA GLY A 501 -29.18 32.59 -16.68
C GLY A 501 -28.18 32.16 -15.59
N LEU A 502 -26.89 32.41 -15.78
CA LEU A 502 -25.85 31.93 -14.88
C LEU A 502 -25.78 32.79 -13.61
N THR A 503 -25.59 32.17 -12.45
CA THR A 503 -25.36 32.92 -11.20
C THR A 503 -24.09 33.78 -11.29
N THR A 504 -24.07 34.95 -10.65
CA THR A 504 -22.96 35.91 -10.70
C THR A 504 -21.61 35.25 -10.41
N LYS A 505 -21.52 34.43 -9.34
CA LYS A 505 -20.31 33.70 -8.95
C LYS A 505 -19.80 32.72 -10.03
N LEU A 506 -20.70 32.17 -10.84
CA LEU A 506 -20.38 31.28 -11.94
C LEU A 506 -19.94 32.07 -13.18
N ALA A 507 -20.65 33.15 -13.53
CA ALA A 507 -20.27 34.07 -14.60
C ALA A 507 -18.86 34.67 -14.38
N GLU A 508 -18.55 35.11 -13.15
CA GLU A 508 -17.20 35.55 -12.75
C GLU A 508 -16.13 34.45 -12.85
N SER A 509 -16.49 33.19 -12.57
CA SER A 509 -15.59 32.04 -12.72
C SER A 509 -15.35 31.69 -14.20
N ILE A 510 -16.23 32.12 -15.10
CA ILE A 510 -16.15 31.92 -16.55
C ILE A 510 -15.38 33.07 -17.20
N SER A 511 -15.59 34.33 -16.78
CA SER A 511 -14.87 35.50 -17.32
C SER A 511 -13.35 35.48 -17.05
N MET A 512 -12.91 34.80 -15.99
CA MET A 512 -11.49 34.51 -15.73
C MET A 512 -10.87 33.46 -16.68
N LYS A 513 -11.66 32.81 -17.54
CA LYS A 513 -11.25 31.69 -18.42
C LYS A 513 -11.56 31.93 -19.90
N ALA A 514 -12.52 32.80 -20.19
CA ALA A 514 -12.84 33.33 -21.50
C ALA A 514 -13.42 34.76 -21.33
N ASN A 515 -12.91 35.73 -22.07
CA ASN A 515 -13.16 37.16 -21.87
C ASN A 515 -13.32 37.82 -23.25
N PHE A 516 -14.29 38.72 -23.41
CA PHE A 516 -14.63 39.37 -24.69
C PHE A 516 -15.38 40.70 -24.49
N ASP A 517 -15.50 41.44 -25.60
CA ASP A 517 -15.86 42.86 -25.66
C ASP A 517 -17.26 43.09 -26.27
N GLU A 518 -17.65 42.18 -27.18
CA GLU A 518 -18.80 42.31 -28.07
C GLU A 518 -19.65 41.05 -28.01
N LYS A 519 -20.95 41.17 -28.25
CA LYS A 519 -21.85 40.01 -28.26
C LYS A 519 -21.69 39.14 -29.53
N GLY A 520 -21.12 39.66 -30.61
CA GLY A 520 -21.15 39.04 -31.94
C GLY A 520 -20.60 37.61 -32.03
N ASN A 521 -19.38 37.35 -31.54
CA ASN A 521 -18.81 35.99 -31.55
C ASN A 521 -19.50 35.06 -30.54
N PRO A 522 -19.71 35.46 -29.26
CA PRO A 522 -20.53 34.69 -28.31
C PRO A 522 -21.92 34.32 -28.84
N ASP A 523 -22.72 35.28 -29.32
CA ASP A 523 -24.07 35.03 -29.84
C ASP A 523 -24.05 34.11 -31.06
N SER A 524 -23.05 34.23 -31.92
CA SER A 524 -22.86 33.32 -33.06
C SER A 524 -22.54 31.89 -32.60
N VAL A 525 -21.77 31.72 -31.52
CA VAL A 525 -21.50 30.41 -30.89
C VAL A 525 -22.76 29.85 -30.23
N LEU A 526 -23.52 30.66 -29.48
CA LEU A 526 -24.77 30.22 -28.85
C LEU A 526 -25.83 29.85 -29.90
N LYS A 527 -25.99 30.67 -30.95
CA LYS A 527 -26.91 30.43 -32.07
C LYS A 527 -26.53 29.18 -32.87
N LEU A 528 -25.23 28.92 -33.05
CA LEU A 528 -24.74 27.69 -33.68
C LEU A 528 -24.98 26.45 -32.81
N LEU A 529 -24.84 26.52 -31.49
CA LEU A 529 -25.21 25.42 -30.60
C LEU A 529 -26.73 25.17 -30.63
N ARG A 530 -27.54 26.23 -30.55
CA ARG A 530 -29.01 26.12 -30.67
C ARG A 530 -29.43 25.53 -32.02
N SER A 531 -28.79 25.88 -33.14
CA SER A 531 -29.10 25.29 -34.46
C SER A 531 -28.65 23.83 -34.65
N TYR A 532 -27.82 23.29 -33.75
CA TYR A 532 -27.51 21.86 -33.65
C TYR A 532 -28.38 21.13 -32.60
N GLY A 533 -29.37 21.81 -31.99
CA GLY A 533 -30.36 21.23 -31.09
C GLY A 533 -29.99 21.25 -29.60
N PHE A 534 -28.92 21.94 -29.20
CA PHE A 534 -28.53 22.04 -27.78
C PHE A 534 -29.53 22.90 -27.00
N LYS A 535 -30.06 22.38 -25.89
CA LYS A 535 -30.90 23.13 -24.94
C LYS A 535 -30.07 24.13 -24.14
N ASP A 536 -30.65 25.25 -23.72
CA ASP A 536 -29.91 26.28 -22.97
C ASP A 536 -29.28 25.76 -21.67
N SER A 537 -29.90 24.80 -20.99
CA SER A 537 -29.29 24.12 -19.82
C SER A 537 -28.03 23.31 -20.18
N GLN A 538 -27.99 22.66 -21.35
CA GLN A 538 -26.80 21.99 -21.88
C GLN A 538 -25.73 23.01 -22.28
N ILE A 539 -26.13 24.11 -22.92
CA ILE A 539 -25.23 25.21 -23.31
C ILE A 539 -24.59 25.84 -22.06
N SER A 540 -25.39 26.16 -21.03
CA SER A 540 -24.90 26.67 -19.74
C SER A 540 -23.94 25.70 -19.05
N SER A 541 -24.18 24.39 -19.12
CA SER A 541 -23.23 23.36 -18.65
C SER A 541 -21.93 23.34 -19.46
N ILE A 542 -22.02 23.42 -20.80
CA ILE A 542 -20.88 23.47 -21.73
C ILE A 542 -19.99 24.67 -21.44
N ILE A 543 -20.58 25.88 -21.39
CA ILE A 543 -19.86 27.13 -21.13
C ILE A 543 -19.26 27.15 -19.73
N SER A 544 -19.96 26.62 -18.72
CA SER A 544 -19.40 26.47 -17.36
C SER A 544 -18.20 25.52 -17.30
N THR A 545 -18.22 24.45 -18.12
CA THR A 545 -17.18 23.39 -18.12
C THR A 545 -16.00 23.71 -19.04
N TYR A 546 -16.23 24.42 -20.15
CA TYR A 546 -15.22 24.82 -21.12
C TYR A 546 -15.51 26.23 -21.72
N PRO A 547 -15.29 27.31 -20.95
CA PRO A 547 -15.59 28.69 -21.36
C PRO A 547 -15.04 29.15 -22.71
N ARG A 548 -13.91 28.58 -23.15
CA ARG A 548 -13.11 29.05 -24.29
C ARG A 548 -13.88 29.07 -25.61
N PHE A 549 -14.96 28.28 -25.75
CA PHE A 549 -15.81 28.31 -26.94
C PHE A 549 -16.34 29.70 -27.29
N LEU A 550 -16.59 30.58 -26.31
CA LEU A 550 -17.09 31.94 -26.58
C LEU A 550 -16.10 32.84 -27.35
N ILE A 551 -14.82 32.45 -27.40
CA ILE A 551 -13.75 33.14 -28.15
C ILE A 551 -13.24 32.28 -29.34
N GLU A 552 -13.65 31.02 -29.46
CA GLU A 552 -13.35 30.22 -30.66
C GLU A 552 -14.24 30.69 -31.82
N ASN A 553 -13.70 30.73 -33.05
CA ASN A 553 -14.45 31.18 -34.22
C ASN A 553 -15.52 30.13 -34.59
N PRO A 554 -16.83 30.44 -34.52
CA PRO A 554 -17.90 29.45 -34.62
C PRO A 554 -17.86 28.70 -35.95
N GLU A 555 -17.65 29.40 -37.06
CA GLU A 555 -17.66 28.82 -38.40
C GLU A 555 -16.46 27.91 -38.67
N LYS A 556 -15.24 28.45 -38.53
CA LYS A 556 -14.01 27.73 -38.87
C LYS A 556 -13.63 26.65 -37.84
N THR A 557 -14.15 26.72 -36.61
CA THR A 557 -13.73 25.79 -35.54
C THR A 557 -14.84 24.97 -34.90
N LEU A 558 -16.08 25.45 -34.78
CA LEU A 558 -17.16 24.71 -34.13
C LEU A 558 -18.06 24.03 -35.17
N ARG A 559 -18.58 24.79 -36.15
CA ARG A 559 -19.46 24.26 -37.22
C ARG A 559 -18.77 23.15 -37.98
N ALA A 560 -17.52 23.34 -38.40
CA ALA A 560 -16.73 22.31 -39.07
C ALA A 560 -16.63 20.99 -38.27
N LYS A 561 -16.50 21.04 -36.93
CA LYS A 561 -16.37 19.85 -36.08
C LYS A 561 -17.73 19.19 -35.77
N LEU A 562 -18.75 20.00 -35.49
CA LEU A 562 -20.14 19.55 -35.25
C LEU A 562 -20.74 18.92 -36.51
N HIS A 563 -20.52 19.55 -37.68
CA HIS A 563 -20.91 19.02 -38.99
C HIS A 563 -20.16 17.73 -39.31
N PHE A 564 -18.84 17.68 -39.07
CA PHE A 564 -18.04 16.48 -39.27
C PHE A 564 -18.55 15.31 -38.41
N LEU A 565 -18.87 15.51 -37.12
CA LEU A 565 -19.46 14.46 -36.29
C LEU A 565 -20.84 14.01 -36.81
N LYS A 566 -21.69 14.95 -37.22
CA LYS A 566 -23.01 14.64 -37.79
C LYS A 566 -22.92 13.86 -39.12
N LEU A 567 -21.92 14.16 -39.96
CA LEU A 567 -21.61 13.38 -41.18
C LEU A 567 -21.10 11.96 -40.88
N ASN A 568 -20.44 11.73 -39.75
CA ASN A 568 -19.99 10.40 -39.31
C ASN A 568 -21.06 9.67 -38.47
N GLY A 569 -22.35 9.99 -38.67
CA GLY A 569 -23.48 9.21 -38.10
C GLY A 569 -23.93 9.61 -36.69
N ALA A 570 -23.42 10.70 -36.11
CA ALA A 570 -23.90 11.20 -34.82
C ALA A 570 -25.33 11.77 -34.95
N SER A 571 -26.29 11.22 -34.19
CA SER A 571 -27.65 11.77 -34.12
C SER A 571 -27.68 13.09 -33.36
N SER A 572 -28.64 13.97 -33.66
CA SER A 572 -28.71 15.30 -33.00
C SER A 572 -28.86 15.19 -31.48
N SER A 573 -29.66 14.24 -30.98
CA SER A 573 -29.84 14.01 -29.54
C SER A 573 -28.54 13.54 -28.87
N GLU A 574 -27.91 12.50 -29.43
CA GLU A 574 -26.65 11.95 -28.92
C GLU A 574 -25.51 12.97 -28.93
N LEU A 575 -25.38 13.72 -30.03
CA LEU A 575 -24.35 14.75 -30.21
C LEU A 575 -24.51 15.86 -29.17
N THR A 576 -25.73 16.30 -28.89
CA THR A 576 -25.98 17.31 -27.84
C THR A 576 -25.66 16.77 -26.45
N GLU A 577 -26.00 15.52 -26.15
CA GLU A 577 -25.73 14.88 -24.88
C GLU A 577 -24.22 14.71 -24.63
N ILE A 578 -23.51 14.07 -25.56
CA ILE A 578 -22.08 13.77 -25.44
C ILE A 578 -21.24 15.06 -25.34
N VAL A 579 -21.50 16.04 -26.20
CA VAL A 579 -20.78 17.32 -26.15
C VAL A 579 -21.15 18.10 -24.89
N SER A 580 -22.36 17.96 -24.34
CA SER A 580 -22.70 18.57 -23.04
C SER A 580 -21.96 17.95 -21.84
N LYS A 581 -21.66 16.65 -21.91
CA LYS A 581 -20.90 15.91 -20.88
C LYS A 581 -19.38 16.09 -21.04
N VAL A 582 -18.86 16.25 -22.26
CA VAL A 582 -17.42 16.31 -22.56
C VAL A 582 -17.08 17.41 -23.60
N PRO A 583 -17.36 18.70 -23.34
CA PRO A 583 -17.19 19.76 -24.35
C PRO A 583 -15.74 19.91 -24.85
N LYS A 584 -14.75 19.56 -24.01
CA LYS A 584 -13.32 19.51 -24.37
C LYS A 584 -12.99 18.66 -25.61
N ILE A 585 -13.90 17.82 -26.08
CA ILE A 585 -13.73 17.02 -27.29
C ILE A 585 -13.59 17.88 -28.55
N LEU A 586 -14.37 18.95 -28.69
CA LEU A 586 -14.27 19.85 -29.84
C LEU A 586 -13.02 20.74 -29.75
N GLY A 587 -12.34 20.79 -28.60
CA GLY A 587 -11.05 21.45 -28.43
C GLY A 587 -9.84 20.67 -29.00
N LYS A 588 -10.05 19.51 -29.64
CA LYS A 588 -8.97 18.73 -30.29
C LYS A 588 -8.66 19.27 -31.70
N ARG A 589 -7.43 19.03 -32.17
CA ARG A 589 -7.00 19.32 -33.56
C ARG A 589 -7.17 18.06 -34.43
N GLY A 590 -7.77 18.22 -35.62
CA GLY A 590 -7.91 17.19 -36.65
C GLY A 590 -9.20 16.37 -36.54
N GLY A 591 -10.01 16.35 -37.62
CA GLY A 591 -11.33 15.69 -37.66
C GLY A 591 -11.28 14.20 -37.30
N LYS A 592 -10.38 13.42 -37.93
CA LYS A 592 -10.22 11.98 -37.66
C LYS A 592 -10.01 11.66 -36.17
N TRP A 593 -9.31 12.52 -35.42
CA TRP A 593 -9.16 12.36 -33.97
C TRP A 593 -10.41 12.73 -33.17
N ILE A 594 -11.22 13.68 -33.66
CA ILE A 594 -12.45 14.12 -33.00
C ILE A 594 -13.52 13.02 -33.06
N SER A 595 -13.71 12.35 -34.21
CA SER A 595 -14.57 11.14 -34.26
C SER A 595 -14.08 10.11 -33.26
N HIS A 596 -12.80 9.74 -33.35
CA HIS A 596 -12.20 8.72 -32.49
C HIS A 596 -12.45 8.98 -30.98
N TYR A 597 -12.34 10.21 -30.49
CA TYR A 597 -12.70 10.53 -29.09
C TYR A 597 -14.20 10.62 -28.81
N TYR A 598 -15.04 10.84 -29.82
CA TYR A 598 -16.51 10.93 -29.72
C TYR A 598 -17.08 9.52 -29.60
N ASP A 599 -16.66 8.65 -30.50
CA ASP A 599 -16.99 7.22 -30.55
C ASP A 599 -16.65 6.57 -29.19
N TYR A 600 -15.45 6.85 -28.64
CA TYR A 600 -15.05 6.36 -27.30
C TYR A 600 -15.85 6.93 -26.13
N VAL A 601 -16.41 8.14 -26.23
CA VAL A 601 -17.27 8.70 -25.18
C VAL A 601 -18.71 8.20 -25.33
N LYS A 602 -19.15 7.95 -26.56
CA LYS A 602 -20.44 7.34 -26.91
C LYS A 602 -20.56 5.93 -26.33
N GLU A 603 -19.63 5.04 -26.68
CA GLU A 603 -19.63 3.63 -26.25
C GLU A 603 -19.68 3.51 -24.71
N ILE A 604 -18.86 4.31 -24.01
CA ILE A 604 -18.73 4.29 -22.53
C ILE A 604 -19.89 5.01 -21.80
N LEU A 605 -20.75 5.73 -22.53
CA LEU A 605 -22.01 6.29 -22.00
C LEU A 605 -23.24 5.46 -22.37
N GLN A 606 -23.15 4.57 -23.36
CA GLN A 606 -24.26 3.72 -23.83
C GLN A 606 -24.14 2.26 -23.33
N ASP A 607 -23.00 1.85 -22.74
CA ASP A 607 -22.70 0.49 -22.24
C ASP A 607 -23.07 -0.63 -23.26
N GLN A 608 -22.88 -0.35 -24.57
CA GLN A 608 -23.14 -1.28 -25.68
C GLN A 608 -21.86 -2.01 -26.13
N ASP A 609 -21.87 -3.34 -26.12
CA ASP A 609 -20.94 -4.15 -26.92
C ASP A 609 -21.40 -4.13 -28.39
N SER A 610 -20.63 -3.47 -29.26
CA SER A 610 -20.91 -3.39 -30.70
C SER A 610 -19.67 -3.71 -31.54
N SER A 611 -19.87 -4.26 -32.74
CA SER A 611 -18.86 -5.02 -33.46
C SER A 611 -18.43 -4.38 -34.78
N SER A 612 -17.13 -4.06 -34.91
CA SER A 612 -16.43 -4.08 -36.20
C SER A 612 -14.88 -4.08 -36.04
N SER A 613 -14.20 -4.18 -37.18
CA SER A 613 -12.79 -4.49 -37.43
C SER A 613 -11.69 -3.88 -36.54
N SER A 614 -10.59 -4.63 -36.40
CA SER A 614 -9.20 -4.22 -36.02
C SER A 614 -8.94 -3.53 -34.67
N SER A 615 -9.92 -2.88 -34.05
CA SER A 615 -9.74 -2.02 -32.86
C SER A 615 -9.78 -2.77 -31.52
N LYS A 616 -10.41 -3.95 -31.49
CA LYS A 616 -10.87 -4.70 -30.31
C LYS A 616 -9.91 -4.66 -29.11
N ARG A 617 -8.64 -5.03 -29.27
CA ARG A 617 -7.67 -5.14 -28.16
C ARG A 617 -7.37 -3.81 -27.46
N LYS A 618 -7.38 -2.69 -28.20
CA LYS A 618 -7.23 -1.34 -27.62
C LYS A 618 -8.54 -0.83 -27.01
N GLN A 619 -9.68 -1.47 -27.30
CA GLN A 619 -10.99 -1.11 -26.76
C GLN A 619 -11.32 -1.86 -25.47
N THR A 620 -11.13 -3.18 -25.45
CA THR A 620 -11.37 -4.04 -24.28
C THR A 620 -10.54 -3.58 -23.07
N ASN A 621 -9.26 -3.28 -23.26
CA ASN A 621 -8.41 -2.69 -22.22
C ASN A 621 -9.03 -1.43 -21.62
N ARG A 622 -9.61 -0.53 -22.43
CA ARG A 622 -10.19 0.73 -21.95
C ARG A 622 -11.47 0.52 -21.18
N ASN A 623 -12.41 -0.26 -21.70
CA ASN A 623 -13.67 -0.53 -21.01
C ASN A 623 -13.41 -1.20 -19.65
N ARG A 624 -12.48 -2.16 -19.63
CA ARG A 624 -12.01 -2.82 -18.41
C ARG A 624 -11.33 -1.84 -17.43
N ASN A 625 -10.39 -1.02 -17.90
CA ASN A 625 -9.67 -0.07 -17.05
C ASN A 625 -10.57 1.05 -16.52
N VAL A 626 -11.52 1.54 -17.33
CA VAL A 626 -12.56 2.49 -16.90
C VAL A 626 -13.49 1.82 -15.88
N SER A 627 -13.84 0.54 -16.04
CA SER A 627 -14.60 -0.23 -15.04
C SER A 627 -13.82 -0.37 -13.72
N VAL A 628 -12.51 -0.65 -13.75
CA VAL A 628 -11.64 -0.66 -12.55
C VAL A 628 -11.66 0.71 -11.85
N LEU A 629 -11.50 1.81 -12.57
CA LEU A 629 -11.56 3.15 -11.96
C LEU A 629 -12.96 3.52 -11.45
N ARG A 630 -14.03 3.10 -12.15
CA ARG A 630 -15.44 3.24 -11.73
C ARG A 630 -15.67 2.49 -10.41
N LYS A 631 -15.15 1.26 -10.28
CA LYS A 631 -15.17 0.43 -9.04
C LYS A 631 -14.33 1.02 -7.90
N LEU A 632 -13.20 1.67 -8.21
CA LEU A 632 -12.40 2.45 -7.24
C LEU A 632 -13.06 3.78 -6.82
N GLY A 633 -14.28 4.09 -7.31
CA GLY A 633 -15.02 5.30 -6.94
C GLY A 633 -14.49 6.58 -7.58
N VAL A 634 -13.70 6.49 -8.66
CA VAL A 634 -13.25 7.65 -9.43
C VAL A 634 -14.47 8.29 -10.13
N PRO A 635 -14.84 9.55 -9.84
CA PRO A 635 -16.04 10.17 -10.40
C PRO A 635 -16.02 10.24 -11.93
N GLN A 636 -17.17 10.03 -12.58
CA GLN A 636 -17.33 10.02 -14.04
C GLN A 636 -16.69 11.24 -14.74
N ARG A 637 -16.76 12.44 -14.13
CA ARG A 637 -16.09 13.66 -14.61
C ARG A 637 -14.57 13.52 -14.77
N LEU A 638 -13.91 12.69 -13.96
CA LEU A 638 -12.47 12.41 -14.03
C LEU A 638 -12.17 11.32 -15.05
N LEU A 639 -13.00 10.27 -15.13
CA LEU A 639 -12.93 9.22 -16.16
C LEU A 639 -13.00 9.80 -17.58
N LEU A 640 -13.95 10.70 -17.83
CA LEU A 640 -14.11 11.38 -19.12
C LEU A 640 -12.91 12.30 -19.46
N ASN A 641 -12.18 12.81 -18.47
CA ASN A 641 -10.92 13.55 -18.70
C ASN A 641 -9.71 12.63 -18.99
N LEU A 642 -9.71 11.39 -18.50
CA LEU A 642 -8.70 10.37 -18.85
C LEU A 642 -8.85 9.90 -20.31
N LEU A 643 -10.09 9.63 -20.74
CA LEU A 643 -10.41 9.12 -22.09
C LEU A 643 -9.98 10.07 -23.21
N ILE A 644 -10.15 11.38 -23.03
CA ILE A 644 -9.73 12.40 -24.00
C ILE A 644 -8.24 12.78 -23.88
N SER A 645 -7.42 12.04 -23.14
CA SER A 645 -6.03 12.40 -22.85
C SER A 645 -5.02 11.79 -23.82
N ARG A 646 -4.01 12.58 -24.20
CA ARG A 646 -2.93 12.12 -25.11
C ARG A 646 -2.07 11.02 -24.51
N ALA A 647 -1.90 10.99 -23.19
CA ALA A 647 -1.04 10.02 -22.50
C ALA A 647 -1.67 8.62 -22.34
N LYS A 648 -2.95 8.44 -22.69
CA LYS A 648 -3.61 7.13 -22.83
C LYS A 648 -3.40 6.12 -21.66
N PRO A 649 -3.44 6.51 -20.37
CA PRO A 649 -3.19 5.60 -19.25
C PRO A 649 -4.21 4.46 -19.17
N VAL A 650 -5.45 4.70 -19.59
CA VAL A 650 -6.51 3.69 -19.62
C VAL A 650 -6.36 2.68 -20.77
N CYS A 651 -5.32 2.74 -21.61
CA CYS A 651 -5.22 1.92 -22.83
C CYS A 651 -4.30 0.68 -22.72
N GLY A 652 -3.34 0.64 -21.79
CA GLY A 652 -2.48 -0.52 -21.52
C GLY A 652 -3.08 -1.47 -20.48
N LYS A 653 -2.59 -2.71 -20.39
CA LYS A 653 -3.02 -3.68 -19.35
C LYS A 653 -2.14 -3.59 -18.09
N GLU A 654 -1.03 -4.34 -18.04
CA GLU A 654 -0.22 -4.52 -16.83
C GLU A 654 0.22 -3.19 -16.20
N ARG A 655 0.84 -2.31 -17.00
CA ARG A 655 1.35 -1.01 -16.52
C ARG A 655 0.26 -0.08 -15.98
N PHE A 656 -1.00 -0.24 -16.41
CA PHE A 656 -2.12 0.48 -15.81
C PHE A 656 -2.46 -0.07 -14.42
N GLU A 657 -2.54 -1.40 -14.28
CA GLU A 657 -2.81 -2.08 -13.00
C GLU A 657 -1.72 -1.76 -11.98
N GLU A 658 -0.47 -1.85 -12.40
CA GLU A 658 0.72 -1.53 -11.62
C GLU A 658 0.77 -0.05 -11.21
N SER A 659 0.42 0.87 -12.11
CA SER A 659 0.32 2.30 -11.79
C SER A 659 -0.82 2.59 -10.81
N VAL A 660 -1.98 1.92 -10.97
CA VAL A 660 -3.11 2.01 -10.05
C VAL A 660 -2.75 1.42 -8.68
N LYS A 661 -2.04 0.29 -8.65
CA LYS A 661 -1.46 -0.30 -7.43
C LYS A 661 -0.59 0.72 -6.70
N LYS A 662 0.44 1.25 -7.36
CA LYS A 662 1.41 2.18 -6.77
C LYS A 662 0.76 3.46 -6.22
N ILE A 663 -0.23 4.04 -6.90
CA ILE A 663 -0.93 5.24 -6.39
C ILE A 663 -1.95 4.95 -5.27
N VAL A 664 -2.55 3.76 -5.24
CA VAL A 664 -3.42 3.33 -4.13
C VAL A 664 -2.57 3.02 -2.88
N GLU A 665 -1.44 2.32 -3.02
CA GLU A 665 -0.46 2.11 -1.94
C GLU A 665 0.09 3.44 -1.41
N MET A 666 0.28 4.44 -2.27
CA MET A 666 0.64 5.80 -1.85
C MET A 666 -0.52 6.61 -1.23
N GLY A 667 -1.73 6.05 -1.11
CA GLY A 667 -2.85 6.67 -0.41
C GLY A 667 -3.46 7.88 -1.13
N PHE A 668 -3.44 7.91 -2.46
CA PHE A 668 -4.16 8.95 -3.23
C PHE A 668 -5.68 8.67 -3.21
N ASP A 669 -6.47 9.66 -2.79
CA ASP A 669 -7.94 9.61 -2.87
C ASP A 669 -8.42 9.53 -4.34
N PRO A 670 -9.14 8.46 -4.76
CA PRO A 670 -9.67 8.32 -6.13
C PRO A 670 -10.63 9.43 -6.56
N LYS A 671 -11.25 10.16 -5.62
CA LYS A 671 -12.15 11.29 -5.90
C LYS A 671 -11.39 12.59 -6.21
N SER A 672 -10.08 12.62 -5.90
CA SER A 672 -9.20 13.76 -6.09
C SER A 672 -8.58 13.80 -7.49
N PRO A 673 -8.50 14.96 -8.15
CA PRO A 673 -7.71 15.13 -9.38
C PRO A 673 -6.23 14.74 -9.22
N LYS A 674 -5.70 14.69 -7.99
CA LYS A 674 -4.32 14.24 -7.72
C LYS A 674 -4.10 12.77 -8.04
N PHE A 675 -5.09 11.91 -7.83
CA PHE A 675 -5.03 10.48 -8.20
C PHE A 675 -4.82 10.32 -9.70
N VAL A 676 -5.62 11.04 -10.50
CA VAL A 676 -5.46 11.09 -11.96
C VAL A 676 -4.08 11.62 -12.38
N ASN A 677 -3.57 12.66 -11.71
CA ASN A 677 -2.24 13.19 -12.01
C ASN A 677 -1.10 12.22 -11.64
N ALA A 678 -1.23 11.47 -10.54
CA ALA A 678 -0.27 10.44 -10.16
C ALA A 678 -0.31 9.22 -11.10
N LEU A 679 -1.52 8.80 -11.51
CA LEU A 679 -1.73 7.73 -12.50
C LEU A 679 -1.02 8.04 -13.82
N TYR A 680 -1.08 9.29 -14.30
CA TYR A 680 -0.31 9.70 -15.49
C TYR A 680 1.21 9.52 -15.30
N VAL A 681 1.76 9.87 -14.14
CA VAL A 681 3.21 9.85 -13.93
C VAL A 681 3.77 8.42 -13.87
N PHE A 682 3.14 7.52 -13.11
CA PHE A 682 3.53 6.10 -13.09
C PHE A 682 3.29 5.39 -14.42
N TYR A 683 2.23 5.74 -15.14
CA TYR A 683 1.97 5.15 -16.45
C TYR A 683 2.92 5.65 -17.56
N GLU A 684 3.47 6.86 -17.42
CA GLU A 684 4.35 7.48 -18.42
C GLU A 684 5.84 7.19 -18.16
N LEU A 685 6.29 7.21 -16.90
CA LEU A 685 7.69 6.96 -16.51
C LEU A 685 7.92 5.52 -16.07
N SER A 686 9.09 4.93 -16.37
CA SER A 686 9.48 3.63 -15.83
C SER A 686 10.00 3.79 -14.40
N ASP A 687 10.02 2.70 -13.62
CA ASP A 687 10.54 2.74 -12.24
C ASP A 687 11.97 3.26 -12.16
N LYS A 688 12.87 2.82 -13.05
CA LYS A 688 14.22 3.39 -13.16
C LYS A 688 14.21 4.91 -13.42
N THR A 689 13.35 5.40 -14.32
CA THR A 689 13.21 6.84 -14.59
C THR A 689 12.53 7.61 -13.44
N ILE A 690 11.77 6.95 -12.58
CA ILE A 690 11.24 7.51 -11.34
C ILE A 690 12.35 7.59 -10.29
N GLU A 691 13.11 6.51 -10.11
CA GLU A 691 14.24 6.40 -9.20
C GLU A 691 15.34 7.42 -9.52
N GLU A 692 15.75 7.54 -10.78
CA GLU A 692 16.71 8.56 -11.26
C GLU A 692 16.31 9.98 -10.83
N LYS A 693 15.01 10.31 -10.91
CA LYS A 693 14.49 11.63 -10.52
C LYS A 693 14.37 11.80 -9.01
N VAL A 694 13.99 10.74 -8.28
CA VAL A 694 13.98 10.74 -6.82
C VAL A 694 15.41 10.97 -6.31
N ASN A 695 16.39 10.26 -6.89
CA ASN A 695 17.82 10.43 -6.62
C ASN A 695 18.33 11.82 -6.99
N ALA A 696 17.80 12.47 -8.05
CA ALA A 696 18.11 13.87 -8.34
C ALA A 696 17.64 14.83 -7.23
N TYR A 697 16.42 14.67 -6.70
CA TYR A 697 15.96 15.45 -5.53
C TYR A 697 16.77 15.14 -4.25
N ILE A 698 17.26 13.91 -4.10
CA ILE A 698 18.11 13.50 -2.96
C ILE A 698 19.49 14.16 -3.05
N ARG A 699 20.14 14.14 -4.22
CA ARG A 699 21.39 14.90 -4.49
C ARG A 699 21.24 16.40 -4.15
N LEU A 700 20.06 16.96 -4.43
CA LEU A 700 19.71 18.35 -4.14
C LEU A 700 19.39 18.63 -2.65
N GLY A 701 19.22 17.60 -1.81
CA GLY A 701 19.11 17.74 -0.35
C GLY A 701 17.73 17.45 0.27
N LEU A 702 16.86 16.68 -0.40
CA LEU A 702 15.63 16.16 0.21
C LEU A 702 15.82 14.70 0.63
N SER A 703 15.27 14.29 1.77
CA SER A 703 15.17 12.86 2.11
C SER A 703 14.12 12.15 1.22
N VAL A 704 14.24 10.83 1.03
CA VAL A 704 13.30 10.00 0.26
C VAL A 704 11.84 10.28 0.66
N ASN A 705 11.56 10.37 1.97
CA ASN A 705 10.23 10.65 2.51
C ASN A 705 9.71 12.04 2.10
N GLU A 706 10.58 13.04 2.02
CA GLU A 706 10.21 14.40 1.61
C GLU A 706 9.97 14.50 0.11
N VAL A 707 10.71 13.75 -0.72
CA VAL A 707 10.42 13.64 -2.16
C VAL A 707 9.04 13.03 -2.39
N TRP A 708 8.68 11.97 -1.66
CA TRP A 708 7.34 11.40 -1.75
C TRP A 708 6.25 12.31 -1.16
N ALA A 709 6.55 13.11 -0.13
CA ALA A 709 5.63 14.14 0.37
C ALA A 709 5.40 15.27 -0.65
N VAL A 710 6.46 15.69 -1.37
CA VAL A 710 6.41 16.62 -2.51
C VAL A 710 5.55 16.04 -3.64
N PHE A 711 5.73 14.75 -3.97
CA PHE A 711 4.92 14.05 -4.97
C PHE A 711 3.43 13.92 -4.58
N LYS A 712 3.10 13.52 -3.34
CA LYS A 712 1.71 13.47 -2.84
C LYS A 712 1.05 14.85 -2.83
N LYS A 713 1.81 15.92 -2.61
CA LYS A 713 1.32 17.31 -2.78
C LYS A 713 1.07 17.63 -4.26
N TRP A 714 2.01 17.36 -5.15
CA TRP A 714 1.92 17.66 -6.57
C TRP A 714 2.65 16.59 -7.43
N PRO A 715 1.91 15.64 -8.03
CA PRO A 715 2.53 14.50 -8.72
C PRO A 715 3.44 14.88 -9.89
N PHE A 716 3.17 15.99 -10.57
CA PHE A 716 4.00 16.43 -11.70
C PHE A 716 5.41 16.91 -11.30
N SER A 717 5.75 16.98 -10.01
CA SER A 717 7.13 17.15 -9.52
C SER A 717 8.12 16.15 -10.14
N LEU A 718 7.70 14.91 -10.39
CA LEU A 718 8.49 13.88 -11.06
C LEU A 718 8.33 13.87 -12.60
N LYS A 719 7.50 14.72 -13.20
CA LYS A 719 7.36 14.79 -14.67
C LYS A 719 8.53 15.53 -15.35
N TYR A 720 9.26 16.36 -14.61
CA TYR A 720 10.38 17.15 -15.14
C TYR A 720 11.64 16.30 -15.37
N SER A 721 12.52 16.73 -16.27
CA SER A 721 13.86 16.13 -16.41
C SER A 721 14.77 16.55 -15.26
N GLU A 722 15.76 15.71 -14.90
CA GLU A 722 16.74 16.04 -13.86
C GLU A 722 17.40 17.41 -14.09
N LYS A 723 17.86 17.67 -15.32
CA LYS A 723 18.42 18.98 -15.71
C LYS A 723 17.47 20.15 -15.41
N ASN A 724 16.15 19.97 -15.53
CA ASN A 724 15.19 21.02 -15.16
C ASN A 724 15.05 21.16 -13.64
N ILE A 725 14.99 20.06 -12.91
CA ILE A 725 14.88 20.06 -11.45
C ILE A 725 16.12 20.75 -10.84
N ILE A 726 17.32 20.31 -11.21
CA ILE A 726 18.60 20.91 -10.78
C ILE A 726 18.62 22.41 -11.13
N GLN A 727 18.39 22.77 -12.39
CA GLN A 727 18.41 24.17 -12.82
C GLN A 727 17.47 25.05 -11.99
N LYS A 728 16.27 24.57 -11.63
CA LYS A 728 15.32 25.36 -10.81
C LYS A 728 15.76 25.49 -9.35
N PHE A 729 16.45 24.50 -8.79
CA PHE A 729 17.13 24.66 -7.49
C PHE A 729 18.28 25.69 -7.60
N GLU A 730 19.07 25.67 -8.69
CA GLU A 730 20.11 26.67 -8.94
C GLU A 730 19.52 28.09 -9.10
N THR A 731 18.39 28.25 -9.78
CA THR A 731 17.69 29.55 -9.89
C THR A 731 17.23 30.05 -8.50
N LEU A 732 16.69 29.17 -7.66
CA LEU A 732 16.23 29.53 -6.32
C LEU A 732 17.39 29.87 -5.37
N LYS A 733 18.56 29.20 -5.49
CA LYS A 733 19.79 29.63 -4.82
C LYS A 733 20.27 30.99 -5.32
N ARG A 734 20.26 31.23 -6.64
CA ARG A 734 20.74 32.47 -7.27
C ARG A 734 19.98 33.73 -6.85
N VAL A 735 18.71 33.62 -6.46
CA VAL A 735 17.96 34.76 -5.88
C VAL A 735 18.26 35.01 -4.40
N GLY A 736 19.03 34.13 -3.73
CA GLY A 736 19.58 34.36 -2.40
C GLY A 736 19.15 33.37 -1.30
N LEU A 737 18.50 32.26 -1.64
CA LEU A 737 18.12 31.21 -0.66
C LEU A 737 19.28 30.23 -0.41
N THR A 738 19.44 29.72 0.81
CA THR A 738 20.35 28.58 1.07
C THR A 738 19.78 27.27 0.49
N LYS A 739 20.61 26.21 0.39
CA LYS A 739 20.16 24.90 -0.09
C LYS A 739 18.98 24.35 0.73
N GLU A 740 19.04 24.50 2.04
CA GLU A 740 18.05 24.07 3.03
C GLU A 740 16.75 24.86 2.86
N GLU A 741 16.85 26.16 2.59
CA GLU A 741 15.72 27.04 2.33
C GLU A 741 15.05 26.74 0.99
N VAL A 742 15.81 26.40 -0.05
CA VAL A 742 15.27 25.89 -1.32
C VAL A 742 14.51 24.58 -1.09
N CYS A 743 15.07 23.64 -0.33
CA CYS A 743 14.37 22.42 0.06
C CYS A 743 13.07 22.72 0.83
N LEU A 744 13.07 23.68 1.75
CA LEU A 744 11.86 24.12 2.48
C LEU A 744 10.82 24.76 1.54
N VAL A 745 11.24 25.56 0.56
CA VAL A 745 10.36 26.15 -0.47
C VAL A 745 9.71 25.05 -1.31
N VAL A 746 10.49 24.10 -1.83
CA VAL A 746 9.97 22.98 -2.65
C VAL A 746 9.04 22.07 -1.83
N LYS A 747 9.35 21.80 -0.56
CA LYS A 747 8.47 21.06 0.36
C LYS A 747 7.15 21.78 0.67
N LYS A 748 7.12 23.12 0.62
CA LYS A 748 5.89 23.93 0.82
C LYS A 748 5.08 24.13 -0.46
N TYR A 749 5.74 24.35 -1.60
CA TYR A 749 5.14 24.68 -2.89
C TYR A 749 5.90 23.98 -4.04
N PRO A 750 5.69 22.67 -4.25
CA PRO A 750 6.34 21.89 -5.30
C PRO A 750 6.26 22.50 -6.70
N GLU A 751 5.17 23.20 -7.00
CA GLU A 751 4.87 23.83 -8.29
C GLU A 751 5.93 24.87 -8.72
N CYS A 752 6.78 25.35 -7.80
CA CYS A 752 7.93 26.20 -8.15
C CYS A 752 8.90 25.52 -9.14
N VAL A 753 9.05 24.18 -9.10
CA VAL A 753 9.88 23.41 -10.05
C VAL A 753 9.32 23.48 -11.48
N GLY A 754 8.01 23.72 -11.62
CA GLY A 754 7.34 23.95 -12.90
C GLY A 754 7.28 25.41 -13.34
N THR A 755 7.85 26.34 -12.59
CA THR A 755 7.81 27.79 -12.88
C THR A 755 8.99 28.21 -13.74
N SER A 756 8.79 29.14 -14.68
CA SER A 756 9.87 29.66 -15.54
C SER A 756 10.83 30.56 -14.76
N GLU A 757 12.11 30.47 -15.08
CA GLU A 757 13.19 31.14 -14.35
C GLU A 757 13.05 32.67 -14.43
N GLU A 758 12.64 33.19 -15.59
CA GLU A 758 12.22 34.58 -15.81
C GLU A 758 11.17 35.05 -14.81
N LYS A 759 10.17 34.20 -14.49
CA LYS A 759 9.09 34.56 -13.56
C LYS A 759 9.56 34.57 -12.11
N ILE A 760 10.47 33.67 -11.74
CA ILE A 760 11.12 33.69 -10.41
C ILE A 760 11.90 35.00 -10.24
N VAL A 761 12.76 35.34 -11.19
CA VAL A 761 13.57 36.58 -11.16
C VAL A 761 12.69 37.83 -11.22
N LYS A 762 11.67 37.87 -12.08
CA LYS A 762 10.72 39.00 -12.17
C LYS A 762 9.90 39.19 -10.90
N SER A 763 9.51 38.11 -10.22
CA SER A 763 8.82 38.19 -8.92
C SER A 763 9.72 38.86 -7.88
N VAL A 764 10.96 38.39 -7.72
CA VAL A 764 11.95 38.98 -6.80
C VAL A 764 12.22 40.45 -7.14
N LYS A 765 12.45 40.79 -8.41
CA LYS A 765 12.63 42.19 -8.85
C LYS A 765 11.41 43.06 -8.53
N THR A 766 10.19 42.53 -8.68
CA THR A 766 8.95 43.27 -8.37
C THR A 766 8.86 43.63 -6.89
N PHE A 767 9.30 42.77 -5.97
CA PHE A 767 9.32 43.08 -4.54
C PHE A 767 10.40 44.12 -4.19
N LEU A 768 11.59 44.03 -4.79
CA LEU A 768 12.65 45.04 -4.61
C LEU A 768 12.22 46.42 -5.16
N GLU A 769 11.54 46.46 -6.31
CA GLU A 769 10.91 47.66 -6.88
C GLU A 769 9.81 48.28 -6.00
N LEU A 770 9.27 47.53 -5.04
CA LEU A 770 8.27 47.98 -4.08
C LEU A 770 8.87 48.43 -2.73
N GLY A 771 10.20 48.46 -2.62
CA GLY A 771 10.91 48.92 -1.42
C GLY A 771 11.10 47.85 -0.34
N PHE A 772 10.76 46.59 -0.58
CA PHE A 772 11.13 45.50 0.33
C PHE A 772 12.65 45.26 0.28
N THR A 773 13.27 45.09 1.45
CA THR A 773 14.68 44.68 1.55
C THR A 773 14.89 43.24 1.05
N LYS A 774 16.12 42.89 0.64
CA LYS A 774 16.44 41.54 0.14
C LYS A 774 16.02 40.44 1.13
N ASP A 775 16.27 40.63 2.42
CA ASP A 775 15.95 39.65 3.45
C ASP A 775 14.44 39.54 3.71
N GLU A 776 13.68 40.63 3.55
CA GLU A 776 12.23 40.59 3.53
C GLU A 776 11.70 39.82 2.32
N VAL A 777 12.27 39.98 1.11
CA VAL A 777 11.88 39.18 -0.07
C VAL A 777 12.16 37.69 0.15
N LEU A 778 13.32 37.34 0.73
CA LEU A 778 13.63 35.97 1.10
C LEU A 778 12.68 35.44 2.19
N MET A 779 12.30 36.26 3.19
CA MET A 779 11.31 35.90 4.20
C MET A 779 9.91 35.67 3.60
N ILE A 780 9.48 36.52 2.68
CA ILE A 780 8.22 36.41 1.93
C ILE A 780 8.17 35.06 1.21
N ILE A 781 9.23 34.72 0.46
CA ILE A 781 9.33 33.45 -0.27
C ILE A 781 9.35 32.25 0.70
N LYS A 782 10.11 32.30 1.80
CA LYS A 782 10.19 31.20 2.79
C LYS A 782 8.88 30.97 3.55
N ARG A 783 8.08 32.02 3.78
CA ARG A 783 6.79 31.93 4.47
C ARG A 783 5.62 31.61 3.52
N HIS A 784 5.58 32.16 2.30
CA HIS A 784 4.51 31.96 1.33
C HIS A 784 5.07 31.87 -0.12
N PRO A 785 5.68 30.73 -0.52
CA PRO A 785 6.39 30.65 -1.80
C PRO A 785 5.48 30.74 -3.04
N GLN A 786 4.16 30.67 -2.85
CA GLN A 786 3.17 30.98 -3.88
C GLN A 786 3.30 32.42 -4.43
N CYS A 787 3.97 33.33 -3.71
CA CYS A 787 4.28 34.69 -4.16
C CYS A 787 5.03 34.72 -5.51
N ILE A 788 5.87 33.71 -5.77
CA ILE A 788 6.59 33.50 -7.03
C ILE A 788 5.61 33.31 -8.21
N GLY A 789 4.43 32.75 -7.94
CA GLY A 789 3.37 32.53 -8.92
C GLY A 789 2.51 33.76 -9.25
N LEU A 790 2.58 34.84 -8.47
CA LEU A 790 1.69 36.00 -8.61
C LEU A 790 2.04 36.88 -9.82
N ALA A 791 1.05 37.64 -10.30
CA ALA A 791 1.23 38.68 -11.32
C ALA A 791 1.74 39.97 -10.67
N ALA A 792 2.76 40.59 -11.26
CA ALA A 792 3.45 41.75 -10.69
C ALA A 792 2.49 42.88 -10.29
N ASP A 793 1.59 43.27 -11.18
CA ASP A 793 0.68 44.41 -10.96
C ASP A 793 -0.36 44.14 -9.87
N SER A 794 -0.67 42.87 -9.60
CA SER A 794 -1.50 42.46 -8.46
C SER A 794 -0.73 42.60 -7.14
N VAL A 795 0.57 42.27 -7.14
CA VAL A 795 1.45 42.48 -5.98
C VAL A 795 1.66 43.98 -5.73
N LYS A 796 1.90 44.79 -6.77
CA LYS A 796 2.03 46.25 -6.67
C LYS A 796 0.77 46.88 -6.06
N LYS A 797 -0.40 46.70 -6.68
CA LYS A 797 -1.68 47.26 -6.20
C LYS A 797 -2.04 46.86 -4.77
N LYS A 798 -1.79 45.60 -4.37
CA LYS A 798 -2.01 45.15 -2.99
C LYS A 798 -1.03 45.75 -2.00
N THR A 799 0.25 45.83 -2.36
CA THR A 799 1.28 46.42 -1.48
C THR A 799 1.02 47.90 -1.28
N GLU A 800 0.70 48.63 -2.34
CA GLU A 800 0.33 50.04 -2.25
C GLU A 800 -0.92 50.27 -1.40
N PHE A 801 -1.98 49.46 -1.54
CA PHE A 801 -3.14 49.57 -0.68
C PHE A 801 -2.81 49.29 0.80
N LEU A 802 -2.09 48.21 1.10
CA LEU A 802 -1.75 47.82 2.47
C LEU A 802 -0.80 48.82 3.16
N VAL A 803 0.14 49.40 2.41
CA VAL A 803 1.17 50.30 2.95
C VAL A 803 0.76 51.77 2.88
N LYS A 804 0.32 52.26 1.70
CA LYS A 804 -0.04 53.69 1.50
C LYS A 804 -1.46 54.00 1.98
N THR A 805 -2.43 53.10 1.76
CA THR A 805 -3.86 53.37 2.05
C THR A 805 -4.32 52.86 3.41
N MET A 806 -3.60 51.89 3.99
CA MET A 806 -3.86 51.30 5.31
C MET A 806 -2.69 51.43 6.30
N GLY A 807 -1.57 52.07 5.92
CA GLY A 807 -0.50 52.43 6.85
C GLY A 807 0.33 51.29 7.45
N TRP A 808 0.11 50.01 7.08
CA TRP A 808 0.94 48.91 7.61
C TRP A 808 2.36 48.97 7.02
N PRO A 809 3.43 48.98 7.84
CA PRO A 809 4.80 48.99 7.34
C PRO A 809 5.12 47.77 6.46
N LEU A 810 6.00 47.95 5.46
CA LEU A 810 6.47 46.87 4.57
C LEU A 810 6.92 45.62 5.35
N LYS A 811 7.67 45.80 6.45
CA LYS A 811 8.12 44.73 7.35
C LYS A 811 6.98 43.88 7.95
N VAL A 812 5.82 44.49 8.21
CA VAL A 812 4.62 43.81 8.74
C VAL A 812 3.93 43.00 7.63
N VAL A 813 3.92 43.52 6.40
CA VAL A 813 3.44 42.79 5.21
C VAL A 813 4.37 41.62 4.86
N ALA A 814 5.70 41.83 4.90
CA ALA A 814 6.72 40.81 4.67
C ALA A 814 6.68 39.68 5.72
N SER A 815 6.35 40.02 6.96
CA SER A 815 6.13 39.05 8.05
C SER A 815 4.87 38.20 7.84
N THR A 816 3.86 38.72 7.12
CA THR A 816 2.53 38.10 6.95
C THR A 816 2.16 37.87 5.46
N PRO A 817 3.03 37.30 4.62
CA PRO A 817 2.98 37.45 3.16
C PRO A 817 1.77 36.78 2.48
N ILE A 818 1.04 35.90 3.18
CA ILE A 818 -0.20 35.29 2.69
C ILE A 818 -1.27 36.34 2.33
N VAL A 819 -1.23 37.54 2.91
CA VAL A 819 -2.18 38.62 2.60
C VAL A 819 -2.12 39.06 1.13
N LEU A 820 -0.95 38.95 0.50
CA LEU A 820 -0.75 39.25 -0.91
C LEU A 820 -1.38 38.18 -1.84
N GLY A 821 -1.67 36.99 -1.31
CA GLY A 821 -2.37 35.91 -2.00
C GLY A 821 -3.89 36.08 -2.06
N PHE A 822 -4.50 36.89 -1.17
CA PHE A 822 -5.95 37.11 -1.16
C PHE A 822 -6.43 38.01 -2.33
N SER A 823 -7.73 38.00 -2.64
CA SER A 823 -8.32 39.00 -3.57
C SER A 823 -8.38 40.35 -2.90
N LEU A 824 -7.95 41.40 -3.61
CA LEU A 824 -8.00 42.77 -3.11
C LEU A 824 -9.46 43.20 -2.92
N GLU A 825 -10.28 42.93 -3.93
CA GLU A 825 -11.67 43.36 -4.06
C GLU A 825 -12.63 42.57 -3.16
N LYS A 826 -12.49 41.23 -3.13
CA LYS A 826 -13.46 40.34 -2.47
C LYS A 826 -13.13 39.96 -1.03
N PHE A 827 -11.99 40.42 -0.51
CA PHE A 827 -11.50 39.96 0.79
C PHE A 827 -10.70 41.00 1.56
N VAL A 828 -9.73 41.67 0.93
CA VAL A 828 -8.91 42.68 1.61
C VAL A 828 -9.72 43.96 1.85
N LEU A 829 -10.31 44.53 0.80
CA LEU A 829 -11.07 45.78 0.85
C LEU A 829 -12.25 45.74 1.83
N PRO A 830 -13.18 44.76 1.81
CA PRO A 830 -14.32 44.75 2.74
C PRO A 830 -13.90 44.71 4.21
N ARG A 831 -12.82 43.97 4.54
CA ARG A 831 -12.27 43.96 5.90
C ARG A 831 -11.58 45.26 6.27
N CYS A 832 -10.78 45.82 5.37
CA CYS A 832 -10.06 47.07 5.61
C CYS A 832 -11.02 48.28 5.71
N ASN A 833 -12.12 48.28 4.97
CA ASN A 833 -13.15 49.32 5.03
C ASN A 833 -13.88 49.33 6.39
N VAL A 834 -14.16 48.16 6.97
CA VAL A 834 -14.65 48.07 8.36
C VAL A 834 -13.65 48.69 9.35
N ILE A 835 -12.36 48.34 9.23
CA ILE A 835 -11.32 48.92 10.10
C ILE A 835 -11.21 50.44 9.94
N LYS A 836 -11.29 50.96 8.69
CA LYS A 836 -11.36 52.41 8.44
C LYS A 836 -12.57 53.05 9.11
N ALA A 837 -13.77 52.48 8.95
CA ALA A 837 -14.98 53.01 9.56
C ALA A 837 -14.89 53.07 11.10
N LEU A 838 -14.34 52.02 11.74
CA LEU A 838 -14.09 52.02 13.18
C LEU A 838 -13.09 53.10 13.62
N MET A 839 -12.01 53.31 12.86
CA MET A 839 -11.00 54.33 13.18
C MET A 839 -11.53 55.75 12.98
N SER A 840 -12.21 56.02 11.86
CA SER A 840 -12.81 57.35 11.58
C SER A 840 -13.90 57.73 12.59
N ASN A 841 -14.51 56.77 13.28
CA ASN A 841 -15.48 56.99 14.36
C ASN A 841 -14.86 56.83 15.77
N GLY A 842 -13.53 56.76 15.89
CA GLY A 842 -12.82 56.69 17.17
C GLY A 842 -13.00 55.40 17.98
N LEU A 843 -13.66 54.37 17.42
CA LEU A 843 -14.00 53.13 18.13
C LEU A 843 -12.81 52.18 18.34
N ILE A 844 -11.71 52.40 17.61
CA ILE A 844 -10.40 51.77 17.83
C ILE A 844 -9.29 52.82 17.64
N GLY A 845 -8.40 52.97 18.63
CA GLY A 845 -7.38 54.04 18.65
C GLY A 845 -6.10 53.77 17.84
N GLU A 846 -5.80 52.50 17.56
CA GLU A 846 -4.61 52.09 16.81
C GLU A 846 -4.96 51.12 15.67
N MET A 847 -4.12 51.12 14.62
CA MET A 847 -4.26 50.22 13.47
C MET A 847 -4.07 48.75 13.90
N PRO A 848 -5.09 47.88 13.82
CA PRO A 848 -4.97 46.51 14.28
C PRO A 848 -3.95 45.70 13.49
N ALA A 849 -3.35 44.69 14.14
CA ALA A 849 -2.37 43.81 13.52
C ALA A 849 -2.91 43.18 12.21
N ILE A 850 -2.13 43.25 11.13
CA ILE A 850 -2.57 42.79 9.79
C ILE A 850 -3.07 41.33 9.78
N SER A 851 -2.57 40.50 10.71
CA SER A 851 -3.00 39.12 10.92
C SER A 851 -4.41 39.01 11.54
N SER A 852 -4.77 39.85 12.52
CA SER A 852 -6.11 39.85 13.11
C SER A 852 -7.17 40.36 12.12
N VAL A 853 -6.80 41.31 11.26
CA VAL A 853 -7.67 41.82 10.19
C VAL A 853 -7.80 40.79 9.07
N LEU A 854 -6.70 40.41 8.41
CA LEU A 854 -6.75 39.69 7.12
C LEU A 854 -6.59 38.16 7.24
N THR A 855 -5.90 37.63 8.25
CA THR A 855 -5.68 36.16 8.35
C THR A 855 -6.69 35.45 9.27
N SER A 856 -7.55 36.19 9.96
CA SER A 856 -8.54 35.63 10.88
C SER A 856 -9.73 34.94 10.16
N PRO A 857 -10.29 33.85 10.73
CA PRO A 857 -11.54 33.25 10.25
C PRO A 857 -12.70 34.27 10.23
N LYS A 858 -13.62 34.15 9.26
CA LYS A 858 -14.71 35.13 9.06
C LYS A 858 -15.48 35.45 10.35
N LEU A 859 -15.87 34.42 11.10
CA LEU A 859 -16.62 34.57 12.36
C LEU A 859 -15.80 35.27 13.46
N LYS A 860 -14.47 35.08 13.50
CA LYS A 860 -13.60 35.80 14.45
C LYS A 860 -13.42 37.26 14.05
N PHE A 861 -13.37 37.56 12.75
CA PHE A 861 -13.36 38.95 12.26
C PHE A 861 -14.66 39.68 12.61
N LEU A 862 -15.81 39.07 12.30
CA LEU A 862 -17.13 39.64 12.62
C LEU A 862 -17.28 39.89 14.13
N LYS A 863 -16.96 38.91 14.99
CA LYS A 863 -17.04 39.07 16.45
C LYS A 863 -16.16 40.19 17.02
N LEU A 864 -14.98 40.41 16.45
CA LEU A 864 -14.02 41.41 16.96
C LEU A 864 -14.29 42.83 16.45
N PHE A 865 -14.76 42.98 15.21
CA PHE A 865 -14.78 44.27 14.50
C PHE A 865 -16.16 44.67 13.93
N VAL A 866 -17.15 43.78 13.94
CA VAL A 866 -18.51 44.08 13.47
C VAL A 866 -19.50 43.94 14.62
N GLU A 867 -19.78 42.71 15.08
CA GLU A 867 -20.78 42.40 16.11
C GLU A 867 -20.56 43.24 17.40
N LYS A 868 -19.32 43.32 17.89
CA LYS A 868 -18.94 44.11 19.10
C LYS A 868 -19.27 45.61 19.00
N HIS A 869 -19.33 46.16 17.79
CA HIS A 869 -19.51 47.60 17.54
C HIS A 869 -20.80 47.90 16.79
N GLN A 870 -21.64 46.89 16.54
CA GLN A 870 -22.83 46.98 15.69
C GLN A 870 -23.94 47.84 16.30
N ASP A 871 -24.02 47.93 17.63
CA ASP A 871 -24.98 48.80 18.32
C ASP A 871 -24.60 50.30 18.20
N VAL A 872 -23.34 50.60 17.82
CA VAL A 872 -22.81 51.97 17.70
C VAL A 872 -22.64 52.39 16.23
N LEU A 873 -22.22 51.47 15.35
CA LEU A 873 -22.34 51.60 13.89
C LEU A 873 -23.07 50.37 13.31
N PRO A 874 -24.42 50.41 13.18
CA PRO A 874 -25.20 49.34 12.54
C PRO A 874 -24.76 49.01 11.10
N GLU A 875 -24.18 50.01 10.43
CA GLU A 875 -23.67 49.93 9.06
C GLU A 875 -22.41 49.06 8.85
N LEU A 876 -21.73 48.61 9.92
CA LEU A 876 -20.52 47.78 9.79
C LEU A 876 -20.78 46.46 9.03
N ASN A 877 -22.01 45.92 9.08
CA ASN A 877 -22.38 44.75 8.30
C ASN A 877 -22.51 45.05 6.80
N SER A 878 -23.10 46.19 6.40
CA SER A 878 -23.27 46.55 4.97
C SER A 878 -21.96 46.96 4.32
N ILE A 879 -21.07 47.62 5.08
CA ILE A 879 -19.68 47.88 4.69
C ILE A 879 -18.90 46.57 4.45
N PHE A 880 -19.19 45.53 5.24
CA PHE A 880 -18.54 44.23 5.14
C PHE A 880 -19.12 43.30 4.05
N THR A 881 -20.42 43.37 3.76
CA THR A 881 -21.04 42.67 2.60
C THR A 881 -20.69 43.35 1.27
N GLY A 882 -20.44 44.66 1.29
CA GLY A 882 -20.04 45.44 0.13
C GLY A 882 -21.21 46.16 -0.57
N ASP A 883 -22.26 46.49 0.18
CA ASP A 883 -23.45 47.16 -0.37
C ASP A 883 -23.12 48.60 -0.79
N SER A 884 -23.29 48.88 -2.09
CA SER A 884 -22.66 50.02 -2.77
C SER A 884 -23.11 51.41 -2.31
N ILE A 885 -24.29 51.49 -1.68
CA ILE A 885 -24.92 52.75 -1.26
C ILE A 885 -24.06 53.48 -0.20
N LEU A 886 -23.28 52.75 0.61
CA LEU A 886 -22.50 53.34 1.69
C LEU A 886 -21.01 53.56 1.40
N ILE A 887 -20.43 52.81 0.46
CA ILE A 887 -18.98 52.84 0.19
C ILE A 887 -18.51 54.24 -0.21
N ASN A 888 -19.38 55.01 -0.88
CA ASN A 888 -19.10 56.39 -1.30
C ASN A 888 -19.06 57.41 -0.14
N LYS A 889 -19.52 57.08 1.08
CA LYS A 889 -19.37 57.94 2.27
C LYS A 889 -18.00 57.82 2.96
N ILE A 890 -17.23 56.76 2.68
CA ILE A 890 -15.94 56.45 3.32
C ILE A 890 -14.77 56.74 2.36
N ALA A 891 -15.03 57.53 1.31
CA ALA A 891 -14.12 57.80 0.19
C ALA A 891 -13.61 59.26 0.14
N LEU A 892 -13.66 59.96 1.28
CA LEU A 892 -13.01 61.24 1.56
C LEU A 892 -11.99 61.03 2.69
#